data_AF-A0A2V5IIL9-F1
#
_entry.id   AF-A0A2V5IIL9-F1
#
_cell.length_a   1.000
_cell.length_b   1.000
_cell.length_c   1.000
_cell.angle_alpha   90.00
_cell.angle_beta   90.00
_cell.angle_gamma   90.00
#
_symmetry.space_group_name_H-M   'P 1'
#
loop_
_entity.id
_entity.type
_entity.pdbx_description
1 polymer ?
#
loop_
_entity_poly.entity_id
_entity_poly.type
_entity_poly.pdbx_seq_one_letter_code
_entity_poly.pdbx_strand_id
1 'polypeptide(L)'
;MGDIVIVGAGASGISVLLHLIEKAKNGKSLPPITVIEKDTRFGPGLAYSSLCSGTIINMHTDTMGLYFDDPKHFSRWRSELENGPFPSRDIYGEYLEDMSHQALNAAQQLGMSVSFVHDEVTDIERQNDQSFVLTLSSGGKCLAGQVVMAPGNFTSTTYTHLMNQPQFLASPWPTESLKSIPADAPVLVIGSRLSAVDTAIALAQNGHQGPITFMSRSGRVPTVQGDPEPFPRRYALHILAREIEANPSDALIKLMTCLMDEIDYINNGDWSWFQKHASPLQELQADMKAARDGSAHWQTVLRHTAPVIERYWSCLPVASQKLFLDKFFSPWMRYRHGMPIQNAQKILDLMEKSQLNVVAGERVDWDTEKKVFVATTSSGLIEAPYVVEATGQECHLDRISSPLIRSLVTKGLFKPHPTGGVDVNFDTFEAAPGLYVMGTLTRGTHFYVSAIDRVAAHAARIADALTQDPRANSLHVAILLGSDFLSHIIASDLIPKLLSQGHMPFIFICQEEQGSTTLRASSLARRESHFFEVELMRDHFQPFLQAQNLKDSRFMTIEQMKSTYGLFVQDISSVDDKTFLNTLKHHFIDVGLSLRGSDRARKIAGSHFSSESGYLLNLKPTFRRASHGRASRKTPIRTRASTCSKIRTIVKIMLVVKLCRRCYRLSSR
;
A
#
# COMPACT_ATOMS: atom_id res chain seq x y z
N MET A 1 -0.97 -30.81 -8.91
CA MET A 1 -0.35 -29.53 -8.50
C MET A 1 0.67 -29.92 -7.45
N GLY A 2 1.95 -29.63 -7.66
CA GLY A 2 2.97 -29.96 -6.66
C GLY A 2 2.89 -29.02 -5.47
N ASP A 3 3.55 -29.38 -4.37
CA ASP A 3 3.52 -28.64 -3.10
C ASP A 3 4.01 -27.20 -3.28
N ILE A 4 3.47 -26.29 -2.46
CA ILE A 4 3.90 -24.89 -2.41
C ILE A 4 4.85 -24.72 -1.22
N VAL A 5 6.04 -24.18 -1.47
CA VAL A 5 6.98 -23.84 -0.40
C VAL A 5 7.17 -22.34 -0.32
N ILE A 6 6.96 -21.76 0.86
CA ILE A 6 7.20 -20.34 1.15
C ILE A 6 8.50 -20.24 1.97
N VAL A 7 9.50 -19.55 1.42
CA VAL A 7 10.81 -19.33 2.06
C VAL A 7 10.83 -17.96 2.73
N GLY A 8 10.83 -17.96 4.06
CA GLY A 8 10.68 -16.79 4.94
C GLY A 8 9.26 -16.65 5.46
N ALA A 9 9.13 -16.51 6.79
CA ALA A 9 7.87 -16.35 7.52
C ALA A 9 7.76 -14.97 8.18
N GLY A 10 8.39 -13.95 7.61
CA GLY A 10 8.11 -12.55 7.95
C GLY A 10 6.74 -12.09 7.44
N ALA A 11 6.43 -10.80 7.58
CA ALA A 11 5.18 -10.18 7.12
C ALA A 11 4.79 -10.57 5.68
N SER A 12 5.76 -10.65 4.77
CA SER A 12 5.57 -11.06 3.37
C SER A 12 5.10 -12.50 3.22
N GLY A 13 5.81 -13.48 3.80
CA GLY A 13 5.46 -14.89 3.69
C GLY A 13 4.14 -15.23 4.39
N ILE A 14 3.91 -14.67 5.58
CA ILE A 14 2.64 -14.83 6.30
C ILE A 14 1.48 -14.22 5.52
N SER A 15 1.66 -13.04 4.91
CA SER A 15 0.61 -12.45 4.08
C SER A 15 0.28 -13.32 2.86
N VAL A 16 1.27 -13.94 2.21
CA VAL A 16 1.00 -14.90 1.11
C VAL A 16 0.18 -16.09 1.61
N LEU A 17 0.56 -16.68 2.74
CA LEU A 17 -0.19 -17.80 3.34
C LEU A 17 -1.64 -17.41 3.67
N LEU A 18 -1.86 -16.25 4.28
CA LEU A 18 -3.20 -15.74 4.60
C LEU A 18 -4.07 -15.60 3.34
N HIS A 19 -3.52 -15.05 2.26
CA HIS A 19 -4.27 -14.91 1.01
C HIS A 19 -4.55 -16.28 0.36
N LEU A 20 -3.65 -17.25 0.43
CA LEU A 20 -3.91 -18.64 0.00
C LEU A 20 -5.04 -19.28 0.82
N ILE A 21 -5.07 -19.07 2.14
CA ILE A 21 -6.17 -19.53 2.99
C ILE A 21 -7.50 -18.87 2.58
N GLU A 22 -7.51 -17.57 2.25
CA GLU A 22 -8.71 -16.91 1.72
C GLU A 22 -9.15 -17.50 0.38
N LYS A 23 -8.22 -17.95 -0.48
CA LYS A 23 -8.58 -18.71 -1.69
C LYS A 23 -9.27 -20.02 -1.34
N ALA A 24 -8.77 -20.75 -0.36
CA ALA A 24 -9.37 -21.99 0.11
C ALA A 24 -10.78 -21.79 0.71
N LYS A 25 -10.97 -20.76 1.55
CA LYS A 25 -12.30 -20.36 2.06
C LYS A 25 -13.29 -20.06 0.95
N ASN A 26 -12.79 -19.56 -0.19
CA ASN A 26 -13.58 -19.29 -1.39
C ASN A 26 -13.73 -20.50 -2.33
N GLY A 27 -13.37 -21.71 -1.89
CA GLY A 27 -13.61 -22.97 -2.58
C GLY A 27 -12.49 -23.43 -3.51
N LYS A 28 -11.30 -22.81 -3.45
CA LYS A 28 -10.12 -23.31 -4.18
C LYS A 28 -9.49 -24.49 -3.46
N SER A 29 -9.22 -25.57 -4.18
CA SER A 29 -8.39 -26.67 -3.67
C SER A 29 -6.93 -26.29 -3.83
N LEU A 30 -6.14 -26.45 -2.77
CA LEU A 30 -4.71 -26.12 -2.74
C LEU A 30 -3.89 -27.36 -2.41
N PRO A 31 -2.68 -27.52 -2.99
CA PRO A 31 -1.74 -28.56 -2.59
C PRO A 31 -1.20 -28.28 -1.17
N PRO A 32 -0.48 -29.25 -0.57
CA PRO A 32 0.25 -29.01 0.68
C PRO A 32 1.14 -27.76 0.61
N ILE A 33 1.19 -27.03 1.72
CA ILE A 33 1.98 -25.80 1.87
C ILE A 33 2.99 -25.98 2.99
N THR A 34 4.26 -25.68 2.72
CA THR A 34 5.32 -25.66 3.73
C THR A 34 5.89 -24.25 3.83
N VAL A 35 5.93 -23.69 5.04
CA VAL A 35 6.59 -22.41 5.32
C VAL A 35 7.90 -22.68 6.04
N ILE A 36 9.01 -22.19 5.51
CA ILE A 36 10.35 -22.41 6.06
C ILE A 36 10.90 -21.09 6.58
N GLU A 37 11.29 -21.05 7.86
CA GLU A 37 11.86 -19.87 8.53
C GLU A 37 13.12 -20.28 9.30
N LYS A 38 14.17 -19.46 9.20
CA LYS A 38 15.45 -19.71 9.86
C LYS A 38 15.46 -19.26 11.33
N ASP A 39 14.58 -18.33 11.68
CA ASP A 39 14.43 -17.84 13.05
C ASP A 39 13.44 -18.70 13.84
N THR A 40 13.60 -18.75 15.17
CA THR A 40 12.75 -19.60 16.04
C THR A 40 11.30 -19.14 16.14
N ARG A 41 11.00 -17.90 15.74
CA ARG A 41 9.66 -17.31 15.77
C ARG A 41 9.19 -17.00 14.35
N PHE A 42 7.97 -17.45 14.04
CA PHE A 42 7.30 -17.15 12.79
C PHE A 42 6.48 -15.87 12.93
N GLY A 43 6.53 -15.00 11.91
CA GLY A 43 5.81 -13.73 11.88
C GLY A 43 6.74 -12.51 11.95
N PRO A 44 7.40 -12.24 13.09
CA PRO A 44 8.14 -10.99 13.29
C PRO A 44 9.26 -10.75 12.27
N GLY A 45 10.03 -11.79 11.92
CA GLY A 45 11.31 -11.64 11.22
C GLY A 45 12.25 -10.66 11.93
N LEU A 46 13.38 -10.31 11.29
CA LEU A 46 14.36 -9.40 11.91
C LEU A 46 13.76 -8.02 12.23
N ALA A 47 13.00 -7.44 11.29
CA ALA A 47 12.54 -6.05 11.33
C ALA A 47 11.49 -5.74 12.41
N TYR A 48 10.85 -6.77 12.97
CA TYR A 48 9.83 -6.64 14.03
C TYR A 48 10.14 -7.56 15.22
N SER A 49 11.36 -8.11 15.28
CA SER A 49 11.82 -8.90 16.41
C SER A 49 12.05 -8.03 17.66
N SER A 50 12.04 -8.67 18.82
CA SER A 50 12.39 -8.05 20.11
C SER A 50 13.81 -7.49 20.16
N LEU A 51 14.68 -7.88 19.23
CA LEU A 51 16.04 -7.33 19.09
C LEU A 51 16.03 -5.89 18.52
N CYS A 52 14.86 -5.41 18.09
CA CYS A 52 14.61 -4.06 17.59
C CYS A 52 13.81 -3.20 18.58
N SER A 53 13.72 -3.61 19.85
CA SER A 53 12.91 -2.97 20.87
C SER A 53 13.24 -1.48 21.05
N GLY A 54 12.24 -0.66 21.37
CA GLY A 54 12.40 0.78 21.61
C GLY A 54 12.27 1.67 20.37
N THR A 55 12.20 1.08 19.17
CA THR A 55 11.96 1.80 17.91
C THR A 55 10.51 1.65 17.43
N ILE A 56 10.04 2.65 16.68
CA ILE A 56 8.66 2.68 16.14
C ILE A 56 8.65 2.50 14.62
N ILE A 57 7.52 2.03 14.11
CA ILE A 57 7.30 1.87 12.68
C ILE A 57 6.84 3.19 12.08
N ASN A 58 7.45 3.60 10.98
CA ASN A 58 7.13 4.84 10.27
C ASN A 58 5.88 4.74 9.37
N MET A 59 4.86 4.01 9.83
CA MET A 59 3.59 3.82 9.12
C MET A 59 2.43 3.99 10.10
N HIS A 60 1.35 4.57 9.60
CA HIS A 60 0.11 4.72 10.35
C HIS A 60 -0.60 3.36 10.47
N THR A 61 -1.10 3.01 11.66
CA THR A 61 -1.70 1.68 11.93
C THR A 61 -2.80 1.27 10.96
N ASP A 62 -3.61 2.23 10.49
CA ASP A 62 -4.70 2.01 9.51
C ASP A 62 -4.22 1.48 8.14
N THR A 63 -2.91 1.40 7.90
CA THR A 63 -2.30 0.90 6.67
C THR A 63 -1.48 -0.38 6.87
N MET A 64 -1.54 -0.98 8.06
CA MET A 64 -0.61 -2.05 8.48
C MET A 64 -1.26 -3.44 8.60
N GLY A 65 -2.49 -3.62 8.13
CA GLY A 65 -3.10 -4.95 8.01
C GLY A 65 -2.43 -5.83 6.93
N LEU A 66 -2.35 -7.14 7.18
CA LEU A 66 -1.79 -8.11 6.22
C LEU A 66 -2.75 -8.53 5.09
N TYR A 67 -4.02 -8.15 5.17
CA TYR A 67 -5.03 -8.41 4.13
C TYR A 67 -5.15 -7.21 3.19
N PHE A 68 -5.07 -7.45 1.88
CA PHE A 68 -5.12 -6.39 0.88
C PHE A 68 -6.43 -5.57 0.93
N ASP A 69 -7.55 -6.24 1.16
CA ASP A 69 -8.88 -5.62 1.20
C ASP A 69 -9.28 -5.09 2.59
N ASP A 70 -8.41 -5.25 3.59
CA ASP A 70 -8.63 -4.83 4.97
C ASP A 70 -7.35 -4.25 5.63
N PRO A 71 -6.88 -3.08 5.16
CA PRO A 71 -5.67 -2.44 5.68
C PRO A 71 -5.77 -2.01 7.15
N LYS A 72 -7.00 -1.85 7.67
CA LYS A 72 -7.28 -1.48 9.07
C LYS A 72 -7.31 -2.67 10.02
N HIS A 73 -7.00 -3.88 9.55
CA HIS A 73 -7.00 -5.08 10.38
C HIS A 73 -6.13 -4.90 11.63
N PHE A 74 -4.89 -4.41 11.47
CA PHE A 74 -3.98 -4.17 12.59
C PHE A 74 -4.54 -3.14 13.60
N SER A 75 -5.12 -2.03 13.12
CA SER A 75 -5.76 -1.04 14.00
C SER A 75 -6.90 -1.62 14.84
N ARG A 76 -7.63 -2.62 14.34
CA ARG A 76 -8.70 -3.28 15.11
C ARG A 76 -8.20 -4.41 15.99
N TRP A 77 -7.05 -5.01 15.62
CA TRP A 77 -6.40 -6.06 16.40
C TRP A 77 -5.81 -5.52 17.71
N ARG A 78 -5.18 -4.34 17.66
CA ARG A 78 -4.61 -3.71 18.86
C ARG A 78 -5.72 -3.30 19.85
N SER A 79 -5.56 -3.67 21.11
CA SER A 79 -6.46 -3.29 22.20
C SER A 79 -6.22 -1.88 22.72
N GLU A 80 -4.98 -1.40 22.69
CA GLU A 80 -4.57 -0.11 23.24
C GLU A 80 -4.15 0.88 22.16
N LEU A 81 -4.82 2.03 22.08
CA LEU A 81 -4.48 3.15 21.20
C LEU A 81 -3.48 4.13 21.84
N GLU A 82 -3.11 3.94 23.11
CA GLU A 82 -2.36 4.92 23.93
C GLU A 82 -1.02 5.35 23.32
N ASN A 83 -0.36 4.47 22.55
CA ASN A 83 0.91 4.78 21.87
C ASN A 83 0.78 5.63 20.59
N GLY A 84 -0.42 6.15 20.29
CA GLY A 84 -0.69 6.91 19.08
C GLY A 84 -0.73 6.06 17.81
N PRO A 85 -0.75 6.69 16.63
CA PRO A 85 -0.95 6.01 15.35
C PRO A 85 0.29 5.30 14.80
N PHE A 86 1.45 5.45 15.44
CA PHE A 86 2.72 4.84 15.03
C PHE A 86 3.14 3.79 16.08
N PRO A 87 3.00 2.49 15.78
CA PRO A 87 3.22 1.43 16.76
C PRO A 87 4.72 1.18 16.97
N SER A 88 5.09 0.61 18.12
CA SER A 88 6.43 0.02 18.27
C SER A 88 6.60 -1.16 17.32
N ARG A 89 7.86 -1.48 16.99
CA ARG A 89 8.17 -2.68 16.19
C ARG A 89 7.76 -3.95 16.90
N ASP A 90 7.91 -4.01 18.22
CA ASP A 90 7.57 -5.18 19.04
C ASP A 90 6.08 -5.51 19.00
N ILE A 91 5.21 -4.49 19.18
CA ILE A 91 3.74 -4.67 19.11
C ILE A 91 3.32 -5.18 17.72
N TYR A 92 3.97 -4.70 16.67
CA TYR A 92 3.70 -5.21 15.33
C TYR A 92 4.23 -6.64 15.15
N GLY A 93 5.36 -6.99 15.76
CA GLY A 93 5.88 -8.35 15.84
C GLY A 93 4.87 -9.31 16.47
N GLU A 94 4.27 -8.94 17.59
CA GLU A 94 3.21 -9.71 18.27
C GLU A 94 2.00 -9.93 17.34
N TYR A 95 1.58 -8.89 16.60
CA TYR A 95 0.53 -9.03 15.59
C TYR A 95 0.91 -10.04 14.51
N LEU A 96 2.13 -9.99 13.97
CA LEU A 96 2.57 -10.94 12.93
C LEU A 96 2.63 -12.38 13.45
N GLU A 97 3.08 -12.57 14.69
CA GLU A 97 3.10 -13.87 15.36
C GLU A 97 1.67 -14.42 15.54
N ASP A 98 0.73 -13.60 16.03
CA ASP A 98 -0.69 -13.99 16.14
C ASP A 98 -1.30 -14.30 14.76
N MET A 99 -1.00 -13.51 13.73
CA MET A 99 -1.46 -13.80 12.36
C MET A 99 -0.93 -15.15 11.84
N SER A 100 0.28 -15.55 12.23
CA SER A 100 0.83 -16.86 11.87
C SER A 100 0.08 -18.01 12.55
N HIS A 101 -0.28 -17.85 13.83
CA HIS A 101 -1.09 -18.81 14.57
C HIS A 101 -2.52 -18.90 14.02
N GLN A 102 -3.13 -17.76 13.72
CA GLN A 102 -4.46 -17.71 13.09
C GLN A 102 -4.47 -18.38 11.72
N ALA A 103 -3.41 -18.22 10.92
CA ALA A 103 -3.27 -18.90 9.63
C ALA A 103 -3.26 -20.42 9.79
N LEU A 104 -2.46 -20.96 10.71
CA LEU A 104 -2.41 -22.40 10.99
C LEU A 104 -3.76 -22.95 11.48
N ASN A 105 -4.40 -22.25 12.41
CA ASN A 105 -5.72 -22.63 12.93
C ASN A 105 -6.79 -22.64 11.83
N ALA A 106 -6.81 -21.62 10.98
CA ALA A 106 -7.74 -21.54 9.86
C ALA A 106 -7.49 -22.64 8.83
N ALA A 107 -6.22 -22.94 8.51
CA ALA A 107 -5.84 -24.02 7.61
C ALA A 107 -6.32 -25.39 8.14
N GLN A 108 -6.11 -25.66 9.44
CA GLN A 108 -6.55 -26.89 10.09
C GLN A 108 -8.08 -27.03 10.05
N GLN A 109 -8.83 -25.97 10.32
CA GLN A 109 -10.30 -25.96 10.24
C GLN A 109 -10.83 -26.23 8.83
N LEU A 110 -10.07 -25.84 7.80
CA LEU A 110 -10.38 -26.09 6.39
C LEU A 110 -9.89 -27.46 5.90
N GLY A 111 -9.18 -28.23 6.73
CA GLY A 111 -8.56 -29.49 6.34
C GLY A 111 -7.37 -29.33 5.38
N MET A 112 -6.74 -28.16 5.34
CA MET A 112 -5.55 -27.92 4.53
C MET A 112 -4.30 -28.52 5.21
N SER A 113 -3.38 -29.05 4.40
CA SER A 113 -2.05 -29.46 4.87
C SER A 113 -1.12 -28.25 4.84
N VAL A 114 -0.89 -27.62 5.99
CA VAL A 114 0.05 -26.51 6.15
C VAL A 114 1.03 -26.88 7.26
N SER A 115 2.33 -26.78 6.99
CA SER A 115 3.38 -27.05 7.97
C SER A 115 4.40 -25.92 8.03
N PHE A 116 4.92 -25.69 9.24
CA PHE A 116 5.94 -24.68 9.51
C PHE A 116 7.23 -25.41 9.89
N VAL A 117 8.32 -25.08 9.23
CA VAL A 117 9.63 -25.73 9.39
C VAL A 117 10.64 -24.68 9.82
N HIS A 118 11.30 -24.92 10.96
CA HIS A 118 12.37 -24.08 11.45
C HIS A 118 13.71 -24.58 10.86
N ASP A 119 14.12 -23.96 9.76
CA ASP A 119 15.35 -24.30 9.04
C ASP A 119 15.74 -23.16 8.08
N GLU A 120 16.97 -23.15 7.59
CA GLU A 120 17.42 -22.20 6.58
C GLU A 120 17.52 -22.88 5.21
N VAL A 121 16.85 -22.31 4.21
CA VAL A 121 17.08 -22.73 2.82
C VAL A 121 18.41 -22.15 2.35
N THR A 122 19.35 -23.02 2.00
CA THR A 122 20.70 -22.62 1.56
C THR A 122 20.84 -22.67 0.04
N ASP A 123 20.02 -23.47 -0.63
CA ASP A 123 20.07 -23.66 -2.07
C ASP A 123 18.73 -24.13 -2.65
N ILE A 124 18.49 -23.81 -3.93
CA ILE A 124 17.29 -24.23 -4.67
C ILE A 124 17.70 -24.67 -6.08
N GLU A 125 17.24 -25.85 -6.47
CA GLU A 125 17.55 -26.46 -7.77
C GLU A 125 16.29 -26.83 -8.53
N ARG A 126 16.19 -26.37 -9.78
CA ARG A 126 15.15 -26.83 -10.70
C ARG A 126 15.50 -28.22 -11.21
N GLN A 127 14.53 -29.12 -11.13
CA GLN A 127 14.61 -30.49 -11.64
C GLN A 127 14.11 -30.57 -13.09
N ASN A 128 14.37 -31.72 -13.74
CA ASN A 128 13.98 -31.96 -15.14
C ASN A 128 12.46 -31.88 -15.36
N ASP A 129 11.66 -32.26 -14.37
CA ASP A 129 10.19 -32.21 -14.38
C ASP A 129 9.61 -30.83 -14.03
N GLN A 130 10.46 -29.80 -13.97
CA GLN A 130 10.14 -28.41 -13.58
C GLN A 130 9.81 -28.20 -12.10
N SER A 131 9.86 -29.24 -11.26
CA SER A 131 9.81 -29.10 -9.81
C SER A 131 11.11 -28.51 -9.25
N PHE A 132 11.11 -28.23 -7.95
CA PHE A 132 12.27 -27.72 -7.23
C PHE A 132 12.66 -28.65 -6.08
N VAL A 133 13.97 -28.72 -5.84
CA VAL A 133 14.55 -29.27 -4.61
C VAL A 133 15.17 -28.11 -3.85
N LEU A 134 14.75 -27.92 -2.60
CA LEU A 134 15.32 -26.96 -1.68
C LEU A 134 16.24 -27.70 -0.71
N THR A 135 17.48 -27.25 -0.60
CA THR A 135 18.45 -27.79 0.37
C THR A 135 18.41 -26.95 1.64
N LEU A 136 18.25 -27.64 2.78
CA LEU A 136 18.17 -27.03 4.09
C LEU A 136 19.55 -27.03 4.78
N SER A 137 19.79 -26.09 5.69
CA SER A 137 21.07 -26.00 6.42
C SER A 137 21.29 -27.18 7.35
N SER A 138 20.21 -27.82 7.82
CA SER A 138 20.24 -29.11 8.52
C SER A 138 20.72 -30.30 7.67
N GLY A 139 20.87 -30.11 6.35
CA GLY A 139 21.17 -31.17 5.37
C GLY A 139 19.93 -31.84 4.79
N GLY A 140 18.73 -31.52 5.29
CA GLY A 140 17.46 -31.98 4.74
C GLY A 140 17.19 -31.45 3.32
N LYS A 141 16.26 -32.11 2.62
CA LYS A 141 15.76 -31.66 1.31
C LYS A 141 14.24 -31.58 1.32
N CYS A 142 13.70 -30.54 0.69
CA CYS A 142 12.27 -30.33 0.51
C CYS A 142 11.94 -30.27 -0.99
N LEU A 143 10.91 -31.01 -1.42
CA LEU A 143 10.41 -30.96 -2.80
C LEU A 143 9.30 -29.92 -2.90
N ALA A 144 9.29 -29.14 -3.98
CA ALA A 144 8.26 -28.14 -4.23
C ALA A 144 7.84 -28.16 -5.71
N GLY A 145 6.54 -28.10 -5.97
CA GLY A 145 6.06 -27.76 -7.31
C GLY A 145 6.17 -26.26 -7.58
N GLN A 146 6.02 -25.44 -6.54
CA GLN A 146 6.10 -23.98 -6.62
C GLN A 146 6.81 -23.42 -5.39
N VAL A 147 7.58 -22.35 -5.55
CA VAL A 147 8.35 -21.70 -4.49
C VAL A 147 8.04 -20.21 -4.45
N VAL A 148 7.78 -19.68 -3.25
CA VAL A 148 7.68 -18.24 -2.99
C VAL A 148 8.85 -17.79 -2.13
N MET A 149 9.70 -16.94 -2.69
CA MET A 149 10.84 -16.34 -2.00
C MET A 149 10.44 -15.04 -1.32
N ALA A 150 10.36 -15.08 0.01
CA ALA A 150 10.07 -13.94 0.89
C ALA A 150 11.15 -13.74 1.98
N PRO A 151 12.45 -13.65 1.63
CA PRO A 151 13.57 -13.69 2.60
C PRO A 151 13.73 -12.41 3.45
N GLY A 152 12.85 -11.42 3.30
CA GLY A 152 12.94 -10.14 4.00
C GLY A 152 13.95 -9.18 3.37
N ASN A 153 14.56 -8.35 4.21
CA ASN A 153 15.44 -7.25 3.78
C ASN A 153 16.91 -7.62 3.98
N PHE A 154 17.74 -7.22 3.02
CA PHE A 154 19.20 -7.31 3.12
C PHE A 154 19.77 -5.94 3.45
N THR A 155 20.77 -5.89 4.32
CA THR A 155 21.46 -4.65 4.67
C THR A 155 22.35 -4.19 3.51
N SER A 156 22.31 -2.89 3.20
CA SER A 156 23.28 -2.25 2.31
C SER A 156 24.57 -1.96 3.07
N THR A 157 25.70 -2.39 2.52
CA THR A 157 27.03 -2.04 3.02
C THR A 157 27.82 -1.37 1.90
N THR A 158 27.88 -0.05 1.95
CA THR A 158 28.51 0.81 0.95
C THR A 158 30.00 0.99 1.27
N TYR A 159 30.35 0.99 2.56
CA TYR A 159 31.72 1.18 3.04
C TYR A 159 32.42 -0.17 3.24
N THR A 160 32.44 -0.99 2.18
CA THR A 160 32.97 -2.36 2.22
C THR A 160 34.45 -2.42 2.64
N HIS A 161 35.23 -1.37 2.36
CA HIS A 161 36.63 -1.23 2.79
C HIS A 161 36.80 -1.10 4.31
N LEU A 162 35.73 -0.79 5.05
CA LEU A 162 35.73 -0.65 6.51
C LEU A 162 35.22 -1.90 7.24
N MET A 163 34.70 -2.92 6.53
CA MET A 163 34.03 -4.07 7.17
C MET A 163 34.89 -4.85 8.17
N ASN A 164 36.22 -4.85 7.97
CA ASN A 164 37.15 -5.57 8.84
C ASN A 164 37.76 -4.69 9.94
N GLN A 165 37.37 -3.41 10.02
CA GLN A 165 37.88 -2.51 11.03
C GLN A 165 37.14 -2.70 12.35
N PRO A 166 37.82 -2.59 13.50
CA PRO A 166 37.17 -2.65 14.79
C PRO A 166 36.14 -1.52 14.91
N GLN A 167 35.06 -1.74 15.65
CA GLN A 167 34.07 -0.69 15.98
C GLN A 167 33.29 -0.12 14.77
N PHE A 168 33.42 -0.73 13.58
CA PHE A 168 32.54 -0.50 12.44
C PHE A 168 31.34 -1.45 12.50
N LEU A 169 30.14 -0.90 12.63
CA LEU A 169 28.88 -1.64 12.54
C LEU A 169 28.26 -1.43 11.15
N ALA A 170 28.27 -2.45 10.31
CA ALA A 170 27.75 -2.38 8.93
C ALA A 170 26.21 -2.25 8.84
N SER A 171 25.51 -2.31 9.97
CA SER A 171 24.07 -2.11 10.10
C SER A 171 23.72 -1.61 11.49
N PRO A 172 22.65 -0.81 11.67
CA PRO A 172 22.09 -0.59 12.99
C PRO A 172 21.18 -1.75 13.45
N TRP A 173 20.93 -2.75 12.60
CA TRP A 173 20.03 -3.86 12.89
C TRP A 173 20.82 -5.16 13.20
N PRO A 174 20.43 -5.93 14.23
CA PRO A 174 19.47 -5.55 15.28
C PRO A 174 20.00 -4.39 16.15
N THR A 175 19.10 -3.53 16.63
CA THR A 175 19.49 -2.33 17.41
C THR A 175 20.10 -2.68 18.76
N GLU A 176 19.87 -3.88 19.26
CA GLU A 176 20.56 -4.41 20.44
C GLU A 176 22.10 -4.39 20.30
N SER A 177 22.64 -4.55 19.08
CA SER A 177 24.08 -4.48 18.84
C SER A 177 24.70 -3.13 19.25
N LEU A 178 23.91 -2.06 19.26
CA LEU A 178 24.34 -0.71 19.65
C LEU A 178 24.65 -0.59 21.14
N LYS A 179 24.18 -1.53 22.00
CA LYS A 179 24.53 -1.56 23.43
C LYS A 179 26.03 -1.78 23.69
N SER A 180 26.75 -2.28 22.69
CA SER A 180 28.21 -2.47 22.77
C SER A 180 28.99 -1.16 22.70
N ILE A 181 28.37 -0.06 22.27
CA ILE A 181 29.01 1.25 22.15
C ILE A 181 29.04 1.92 23.54
N PRO A 182 30.21 2.39 24.04
CA PRO A 182 30.32 3.09 25.32
C PRO A 182 29.42 4.33 25.38
N ALA A 183 28.92 4.64 26.58
CA ALA A 183 27.94 5.71 26.77
C ALA A 183 28.48 7.11 26.41
N ASP A 184 29.77 7.35 26.49
CA ASP A 184 30.42 8.66 26.28
C ASP A 184 31.18 8.79 24.95
N ALA A 185 31.30 7.69 24.19
CA ALA A 185 32.12 7.66 22.98
C ALA A 185 31.51 8.51 21.84
N PRO A 186 32.31 9.21 21.02
CA PRO A 186 31.82 9.82 19.79
C PRO A 186 31.38 8.75 18.78
N VAL A 187 30.20 8.92 18.19
CA VAL A 187 29.62 8.00 17.22
C VAL A 187 29.32 8.72 15.90
N LEU A 188 29.86 8.20 14.81
CA LEU A 188 29.51 8.63 13.46
C LEU A 188 28.48 7.67 12.87
N VAL A 189 27.30 8.16 12.51
CA VAL A 189 26.28 7.41 11.78
C VAL A 189 26.31 7.81 10.31
N ILE A 190 26.60 6.86 9.43
CA ILE A 190 26.59 7.09 7.99
C ILE A 190 25.17 6.92 7.45
N GLY A 191 24.60 8.01 7.00
CA GLY A 191 23.19 8.15 6.66
C GLY A 191 22.49 9.13 7.62
N SER A 192 21.35 9.64 7.18
CA SER A 192 20.56 10.59 7.98
C SER A 192 19.05 10.35 7.88
N ARG A 193 18.61 9.20 7.35
CA ARG A 193 17.19 8.84 7.19
C ARG A 193 16.65 8.04 8.39
N LEU A 194 15.50 7.39 8.23
CA LEU A 194 14.81 6.65 9.29
C LEU A 194 15.70 5.65 10.05
N SER A 195 16.58 4.89 9.37
CA SER A 195 17.51 3.99 10.06
C SER A 195 18.55 4.72 10.91
N ALA A 196 18.99 5.91 10.49
CA ALA A 196 19.88 6.75 11.31
C ALA A 196 19.12 7.33 12.51
N VAL A 197 17.88 7.79 12.30
CA VAL A 197 16.97 8.22 13.37
C VAL A 197 16.77 7.12 14.40
N ASP A 198 16.46 5.90 13.96
CA ASP A 198 16.32 4.72 14.82
C ASP A 198 17.63 4.43 15.58
N THR A 199 18.79 4.61 14.93
CA THR A 199 20.12 4.45 15.58
C THR A 199 20.33 5.44 16.71
N ALA A 200 20.08 6.74 16.47
CA ALA A 200 20.26 7.77 17.51
C ALA A 200 19.28 7.60 18.67
N ILE A 201 18.03 7.24 18.39
CA ILE A 201 17.02 6.97 19.42
C ILE A 201 17.43 5.74 20.24
N ALA A 202 17.88 4.66 19.60
CA ALA A 202 18.34 3.46 20.29
C ALA A 202 19.58 3.74 21.16
N LEU A 203 20.55 4.51 20.67
CA LEU A 203 21.71 4.95 21.47
C LEU A 203 21.27 5.74 22.70
N ALA A 204 20.40 6.74 22.53
CA ALA A 204 19.89 7.56 23.62
C ALA A 204 19.10 6.71 24.65
N GLN A 205 18.27 5.77 24.19
CA GLN A 205 17.53 4.84 25.07
C GLN A 205 18.47 3.89 25.84
N ASN A 206 19.61 3.51 25.25
CA ASN A 206 20.64 2.74 25.92
C ASN A 206 21.51 3.57 26.89
N GLY A 207 21.18 4.85 27.09
CA GLY A 207 21.87 5.74 28.03
C GLY A 207 23.09 6.45 27.46
N HIS A 208 23.31 6.41 26.14
CA HIS A 208 24.41 7.11 25.50
C HIS A 208 24.30 8.65 25.68
N GLN A 209 25.36 9.27 26.20
CA GLN A 209 25.54 10.70 26.45
C GLN A 209 26.60 11.33 25.51
N GLY A 210 27.39 10.51 24.80
CA GLY A 210 28.41 10.96 23.86
C GLY A 210 27.84 11.69 22.64
N PRO A 211 28.70 12.40 21.87
CA PRO A 211 28.29 13.10 20.67
C PRO A 211 27.99 12.14 19.52
N ILE A 212 26.85 12.33 18.87
CA ILE A 212 26.39 11.60 17.69
C ILE A 212 26.46 12.52 16.48
N THR A 213 27.03 12.04 15.38
CA THR A 213 27.05 12.79 14.11
C THR A 213 26.40 11.98 13.00
N PHE A 214 25.34 12.50 12.41
CA PHE A 214 24.80 12.00 11.16
C PHE A 214 25.58 12.60 9.99
N MET A 215 26.10 11.76 9.12
CA MET A 215 26.75 12.19 7.88
C MET A 215 26.01 11.61 6.67
N SER A 216 25.57 12.46 5.74
CA SER A 216 24.98 12.01 4.49
C SER A 216 25.23 12.98 3.34
N ARG A 217 24.97 12.56 2.10
CA ARG A 217 25.16 13.42 0.91
C ARG A 217 24.46 14.77 1.00
N SER A 218 23.27 14.81 1.58
CA SER A 218 22.47 16.04 1.70
C SER A 218 22.69 16.79 3.00
N GLY A 219 23.24 16.16 4.05
CA GLY A 219 23.37 16.76 5.38
C GLY A 219 22.03 17.21 5.97
N ARG A 220 20.95 16.46 5.73
CA ARG A 220 19.61 16.80 6.22
C ARG A 220 18.86 15.56 6.71
N VAL A 221 17.91 15.74 7.61
CA VAL A 221 17.02 14.68 8.14
C VAL A 221 15.72 14.53 7.30
N PRO A 222 14.96 13.43 7.42
CA PRO A 222 13.62 13.31 6.84
C PRO A 222 12.70 14.46 7.27
N THR A 223 11.68 14.75 6.46
CA THR A 223 10.63 15.67 6.90
C THR A 223 9.82 15.06 8.04
N VAL A 224 8.94 15.84 8.68
CA VAL A 224 8.06 15.34 9.75
C VAL A 224 6.67 15.06 9.18
N GLN A 225 6.09 13.91 9.54
CA GLN A 225 4.73 13.58 9.10
C GLN A 225 3.69 14.47 9.80
N GLY A 226 2.86 15.15 9.03
CA GLY A 226 1.59 15.73 9.50
C GLY A 226 0.48 14.68 9.57
N ASP A 227 -0.70 15.07 10.05
CA ASP A 227 -1.85 14.15 10.07
C ASP A 227 -2.29 13.74 8.66
N PRO A 228 -2.84 12.53 8.48
CA PRO A 228 -3.36 12.09 7.18
C PRO A 228 -4.63 12.87 6.81
N GLU A 229 -4.59 13.57 5.68
CA GLU A 229 -5.73 14.31 5.13
C GLU A 229 -6.25 13.64 3.84
N PRO A 230 -7.55 13.72 3.54
CA PRO A 230 -8.07 13.32 2.24
C PRO A 230 -7.44 14.11 1.09
N PHE A 231 -7.26 13.50 -0.08
CA PHE A 231 -6.85 14.20 -1.28
C PHE A 231 -8.04 14.38 -2.25
N PRO A 232 -8.61 15.58 -2.40
CA PRO A 232 -9.83 15.81 -3.19
C PRO A 232 -9.70 15.48 -4.69
N ARG A 233 -8.47 15.43 -5.21
CA ARG A 233 -8.17 15.14 -6.61
C ARG A 233 -7.48 13.80 -6.82
N ARG A 234 -7.72 12.82 -5.95
CA ARG A 234 -7.16 11.46 -6.09
C ARG A 234 -7.36 10.87 -7.49
N TYR A 235 -8.52 11.08 -8.11
CA TYR A 235 -8.79 10.65 -9.49
C TYR A 235 -7.75 11.14 -10.50
N ALA A 236 -7.14 12.32 -10.31
CA ALA A 236 -6.14 12.89 -11.20
C ALA A 236 -4.86 12.03 -11.25
N LEU A 237 -4.44 11.45 -10.11
CA LEU A 237 -3.30 10.52 -10.06
C LEU A 237 -3.59 9.23 -10.86
N HIS A 238 -4.83 8.75 -10.80
CA HIS A 238 -5.24 7.58 -11.57
C HIS A 238 -5.33 7.88 -13.08
N ILE A 239 -5.77 9.08 -13.48
CA ILE A 239 -5.71 9.55 -14.88
C ILE A 239 -4.25 9.62 -15.34
N LEU A 240 -3.37 10.27 -14.56
CA LEU A 240 -1.95 10.37 -14.88
C LEU A 240 -1.32 8.99 -15.14
N ALA A 241 -1.69 7.98 -14.34
CA ALA A 241 -1.24 6.60 -14.56
C ALA A 241 -1.63 6.07 -15.95
N ARG A 242 -2.87 6.32 -16.39
CA ARG A 242 -3.34 5.92 -17.73
C ARG A 242 -2.65 6.69 -18.85
N GLU A 243 -2.40 7.97 -18.64
CA GLU A 243 -1.75 8.81 -19.65
C GLU A 243 -0.30 8.41 -19.91
N ILE A 244 0.47 8.09 -18.86
CA ILE A 244 1.85 7.62 -19.02
C ILE A 244 1.93 6.16 -19.50
N GLU A 245 0.93 5.33 -19.16
CA GLU A 245 0.77 3.99 -19.75
C GLU A 245 0.57 4.08 -21.27
N ALA A 246 -0.20 5.07 -21.73
CA ALA A 246 -0.45 5.30 -23.15
C ALA A 246 0.75 5.95 -23.87
N ASN A 247 1.54 6.80 -23.19
CA ASN A 247 2.72 7.43 -23.76
C ASN A 247 3.95 7.41 -22.82
N PRO A 248 4.72 6.30 -22.82
CA PRO A 248 5.84 6.10 -21.90
C PRO A 248 7.08 6.98 -22.13
N SER A 249 7.29 7.53 -23.34
CA SER A 249 8.57 8.17 -23.70
C SER A 249 8.92 9.36 -22.81
N ASP A 250 7.92 10.18 -22.48
CA ASP A 250 8.06 11.40 -21.67
C ASP A 250 7.50 11.23 -20.25
N ALA A 251 7.28 9.97 -19.82
CA ALA A 251 6.58 9.65 -18.58
C ALA A 251 7.21 10.28 -17.34
N LEU A 252 8.55 10.37 -17.26
CA LEU A 252 9.22 10.97 -16.10
C LEU A 252 8.94 12.48 -16.00
N ILE A 253 9.06 13.22 -17.12
CA ILE A 253 8.81 14.66 -17.13
C ILE A 253 7.35 14.92 -16.80
N LYS A 254 6.44 14.20 -17.46
CA LYS A 254 5.01 14.33 -17.22
C LYS A 254 4.63 14.01 -15.77
N LEU A 255 5.18 12.94 -15.21
CA LEU A 255 4.98 12.56 -13.82
C LEU A 255 5.43 13.69 -12.88
N MET A 256 6.64 14.21 -13.06
CA MET A 256 7.18 15.27 -12.21
C MET A 256 6.34 16.55 -12.31
N THR A 257 6.01 17.01 -13.52
CA THR A 257 5.19 18.21 -13.74
C THR A 257 3.80 18.05 -13.11
N CYS A 258 3.09 16.96 -13.41
CA CYS A 258 1.74 16.77 -12.88
C CYS A 258 1.73 16.62 -11.36
N LEU A 259 2.73 15.97 -10.75
CA LEU A 259 2.82 15.91 -9.29
C LEU A 259 3.11 17.29 -8.68
N MET A 260 3.93 18.11 -9.33
CA MET A 260 4.18 19.49 -8.89
C MET A 260 2.93 20.37 -9.03
N ASP A 261 2.14 20.22 -10.11
CA ASP A 261 0.88 20.94 -10.28
C ASP A 261 -0.16 20.57 -9.21
N GLU A 262 -0.28 19.29 -8.85
CA GLU A 262 -1.19 18.86 -7.78
C GLU A 262 -0.71 19.34 -6.39
N ILE A 263 0.61 19.43 -6.17
CA ILE A 263 1.18 20.02 -4.95
C ILE A 263 0.93 21.53 -4.90
N ASP A 264 1.13 22.24 -6.00
CA ASP A 264 0.83 23.67 -6.13
C ASP A 264 -0.65 23.94 -5.82
N TYR A 265 -1.54 23.14 -6.40
CA TYR A 265 -2.98 23.22 -6.19
C TYR A 265 -3.37 23.04 -4.72
N ILE A 266 -2.87 22.01 -4.04
CA ILE A 266 -3.26 21.74 -2.65
C ILE A 266 -2.68 22.77 -1.68
N ASN A 267 -1.54 23.37 -2.02
CA ASN A 267 -0.86 24.35 -1.18
C ASN A 267 -1.19 25.81 -1.57
N ASN A 268 -2.14 26.03 -2.48
CA ASN A 268 -2.51 27.36 -2.99
C ASN A 268 -1.31 28.20 -3.44
N GLY A 269 -0.33 27.56 -4.10
CA GLY A 269 0.89 28.23 -4.58
C GLY A 269 1.94 28.53 -3.51
N ASP A 270 1.75 28.13 -2.25
CA ASP A 270 2.78 28.25 -1.23
C ASP A 270 3.87 27.18 -1.43
N TRP A 271 5.12 27.60 -1.53
CA TRP A 271 6.30 26.74 -1.66
C TRP A 271 7.32 26.97 -0.55
N SER A 272 6.93 27.68 0.52
CA SER A 272 7.81 28.00 1.66
C SER A 272 8.43 26.75 2.31
N TRP A 273 7.69 25.65 2.38
CA TRP A 273 8.13 24.35 2.90
C TRP A 273 9.26 23.68 2.08
N PHE A 274 9.48 24.11 0.82
CA PHE A 274 10.53 23.56 -0.03
C PHE A 274 11.86 24.32 0.10
N GLN A 275 11.85 25.49 0.75
CA GLN A 275 13.03 26.34 0.88
C GLN A 275 14.08 25.71 1.81
N LYS A 276 15.36 25.95 1.51
CA LYS A 276 16.45 25.51 2.39
C LYS A 276 16.57 26.46 3.59
N HIS A 277 16.61 25.89 4.79
CA HIS A 277 16.90 26.63 6.02
C HIS A 277 18.41 26.76 6.26
N ALA A 278 18.81 27.65 7.17
CA ALA A 278 20.23 27.90 7.45
C ALA A 278 20.93 26.73 8.19
N SER A 279 20.16 25.87 8.86
CA SER A 279 20.68 24.65 9.48
C SER A 279 19.66 23.50 9.46
N PRO A 280 20.12 22.24 9.58
CA PRO A 280 19.23 21.09 9.74
C PRO A 280 18.31 21.18 10.97
N LEU A 281 18.77 21.86 12.04
CA LEU A 281 17.97 22.11 13.24
C LEU A 281 16.77 23.01 12.93
N GLN A 282 17.00 24.15 12.27
CA GLN A 282 15.91 25.07 11.90
C GLN A 282 14.92 24.43 10.93
N GLU A 283 15.42 23.59 10.02
CA GLU A 283 14.59 22.82 9.10
C GLU A 283 13.67 21.83 9.84
N LEU A 284 14.22 21.06 10.78
CA LEU A 284 13.42 20.15 11.61
C LEU A 284 12.38 20.90 12.46
N GLN A 285 12.74 22.06 13.02
CA GLN A 285 11.81 22.91 13.77
C GLN A 285 10.66 23.42 12.89
N ALA A 286 10.96 23.84 11.66
CA ALA A 286 9.95 24.26 10.69
C ALA A 286 9.02 23.12 10.27
N ASP A 287 9.58 21.95 9.96
CA ASP A 287 8.80 20.75 9.63
C ASP A 287 7.90 20.31 10.80
N MET A 288 8.41 20.35 12.04
CA MET A 288 7.63 20.05 13.25
C MET A 288 6.49 21.04 13.47
N LYS A 289 6.73 22.34 13.24
CA LYS A 289 5.69 23.35 13.30
C LYS A 289 4.62 23.08 12.24
N ALA A 290 5.01 22.85 10.99
CA ALA A 290 4.06 22.58 9.91
C ALA A 290 3.20 21.31 10.17
N ALA A 291 3.81 20.27 10.72
CA ALA A 291 3.10 19.06 11.11
C ALA A 291 2.07 19.30 12.23
N ARG A 292 2.39 20.14 13.23
CA ARG A 292 1.50 20.49 14.35
C ARG A 292 0.37 21.43 13.95
N ASP A 293 0.69 22.41 13.11
CA ASP A 293 -0.27 23.42 12.65
C ASP A 293 -1.19 22.89 11.54
N GLY A 294 -0.93 21.67 11.03
CA GLY A 294 -1.70 21.05 9.96
C GLY A 294 -1.48 21.73 8.59
N SER A 295 -0.35 22.42 8.40
CA SER A 295 -0.06 23.18 7.16
C SER A 295 0.78 22.41 6.14
N ALA A 296 1.13 21.16 6.42
CA ALA A 296 1.92 20.30 5.55
C ALA A 296 1.09 19.62 4.41
N HIS A 297 0.16 20.35 3.78
CA HIS A 297 -0.80 19.80 2.82
C HIS A 297 -0.16 19.12 1.60
N TRP A 298 1.03 19.57 1.18
CA TRP A 298 1.81 18.96 0.10
C TRP A 298 2.05 17.45 0.30
N GLN A 299 2.13 16.99 1.55
CA GLN A 299 2.34 15.58 1.88
C GLN A 299 1.20 14.70 1.38
N THR A 300 -0.02 15.25 1.33
CA THR A 300 -1.24 14.55 0.95
C THR A 300 -1.17 14.04 -0.49
N VAL A 301 -0.61 14.81 -1.42
CA VAL A 301 -0.40 14.39 -2.82
C VAL A 301 0.53 13.19 -2.87
N LEU A 302 1.70 13.29 -2.23
CA LEU A 302 2.68 12.20 -2.23
C LEU A 302 2.10 10.95 -1.59
N ARG A 303 1.45 11.03 -0.42
CA ARG A 303 0.82 9.88 0.25
C ARG A 303 -0.16 9.13 -0.68
N HIS A 304 -1.00 9.87 -1.41
CA HIS A 304 -2.01 9.30 -2.29
C HIS A 304 -1.48 8.68 -3.59
N THR A 305 -0.18 8.82 -3.90
CA THR A 305 0.43 8.05 -5.00
C THR A 305 0.65 6.58 -4.67
N ALA A 306 0.53 6.14 -3.40
CA ALA A 306 0.79 4.74 -3.01
C ALA A 306 0.08 3.67 -3.87
N PRO A 307 -1.20 3.83 -4.28
CA PRO A 307 -1.87 2.84 -5.13
C PRO A 307 -1.43 2.83 -6.61
N VAL A 308 -0.74 3.87 -7.07
CA VAL A 308 -0.40 4.08 -8.49
C VAL A 308 1.10 4.16 -8.76
N ILE A 309 1.93 4.31 -7.73
CA ILE A 309 3.39 4.52 -7.87
C ILE A 309 4.09 3.38 -8.62
N GLU A 310 3.63 2.12 -8.44
CA GLU A 310 4.19 0.97 -9.15
C GLU A 310 3.90 1.06 -10.65
N ARG A 311 2.69 1.53 -11.02
CA ARG A 311 2.30 1.75 -12.43
C ARG A 311 3.13 2.87 -13.04
N TYR A 312 3.36 3.94 -12.27
CA TYR A 312 4.24 5.02 -12.70
C TYR A 312 5.64 4.51 -13.00
N TRP A 313 6.20 3.74 -12.08
CA TRP A 313 7.54 3.19 -12.20
C TRP A 313 7.70 2.21 -13.37
N SER A 314 6.77 1.28 -13.53
CA SER A 314 6.82 0.26 -14.58
C SER A 314 6.77 0.84 -16.00
N CYS A 315 6.15 2.02 -16.16
CA CYS A 315 6.06 2.70 -17.45
C CYS A 315 7.28 3.56 -17.75
N LEU A 316 8.14 3.86 -16.78
CA LEU A 316 9.35 4.63 -17.06
C LEU A 316 10.32 3.80 -17.90
N PRO A 317 10.87 4.36 -19.01
CA PRO A 317 12.01 3.76 -19.68
C PRO A 317 13.16 3.52 -18.70
N VAL A 318 13.93 2.45 -18.89
CA VAL A 318 15.04 2.09 -17.98
C VAL A 318 16.03 3.25 -17.79
N ALA A 319 16.28 4.05 -18.83
CA ALA A 319 17.11 5.26 -18.73
C ALA A 319 16.52 6.29 -17.74
N SER A 320 15.21 6.51 -17.79
CA SER A 320 14.49 7.40 -16.88
C SER A 320 14.45 6.85 -15.45
N GLN A 321 14.27 5.54 -15.27
CA GLN A 321 14.38 4.90 -13.96
C GLN A 321 15.78 5.10 -13.34
N LYS A 322 16.85 4.89 -14.12
CA LYS A 322 18.24 5.13 -13.67
C LYS A 322 18.48 6.59 -13.33
N LEU A 323 18.01 7.52 -14.16
CA LEU A 323 18.08 8.96 -13.89
C LEU A 323 17.36 9.32 -12.60
N PHE A 324 16.16 8.76 -12.37
CA PHE A 324 15.42 8.95 -11.13
C PHE A 324 16.20 8.45 -9.92
N LEU A 325 16.75 7.25 -9.98
CA LEU A 325 17.53 6.67 -8.88
C LEU A 325 18.79 7.49 -8.55
N ASP A 326 19.47 8.01 -9.56
CA ASP A 326 20.68 8.82 -9.40
C ASP A 326 20.36 10.22 -8.83
N LYS A 327 19.39 10.93 -9.42
CA LYS A 327 19.16 12.36 -9.14
C LYS A 327 18.03 12.64 -8.16
N PHE A 328 16.95 11.86 -8.18
CA PHE A 328 15.68 12.22 -7.52
C PHE A 328 15.30 11.29 -6.37
N PHE A 329 15.86 10.08 -6.28
CA PHE A 329 15.52 9.12 -5.24
C PHE A 329 15.79 9.65 -3.83
N SER A 330 16.89 10.38 -3.63
CA SER A 330 17.21 10.91 -2.30
C SER A 330 16.21 11.97 -1.80
N PRO A 331 15.89 13.02 -2.59
CA PRO A 331 14.78 13.91 -2.28
C PRO A 331 13.44 13.17 -2.12
N TRP A 332 13.11 12.25 -3.04
CA TRP A 332 11.88 11.48 -2.99
C TRP A 332 11.71 10.75 -1.66
N MET A 333 12.74 10.03 -1.22
CA MET A 333 12.70 9.31 0.05
C MET A 333 12.57 10.25 1.25
N ARG A 334 13.19 11.42 1.21
CA ARG A 334 13.09 12.42 2.29
C ARG A 334 11.67 12.95 2.44
N TYR A 335 11.04 13.37 1.34
CA TYR A 335 9.72 14.01 1.37
C TYR A 335 8.57 13.02 1.48
N ARG A 336 8.69 11.83 0.86
CA ARG A 336 7.66 10.79 0.93
C ARG A 336 7.66 10.04 2.27
N HIS A 337 8.85 9.79 2.83
CA HIS A 337 9.02 8.99 4.04
C HIS A 337 9.48 9.86 5.21
N GLY A 338 8.67 10.88 5.51
CA GLY A 338 8.87 11.69 6.70
C GLY A 338 8.84 10.84 7.97
N MET A 339 9.53 11.27 9.03
CA MET A 339 9.56 10.58 10.32
C MET A 339 8.31 10.90 11.16
N PRO A 340 7.89 10.02 12.08
CA PRO A 340 6.76 10.29 12.96
C PRO A 340 7.09 11.45 13.89
N ILE A 341 6.09 12.25 14.25
CA ILE A 341 6.29 13.45 15.08
C ILE A 341 6.93 13.13 16.44
N GLN A 342 6.67 11.95 17.00
CA GLN A 342 7.29 11.51 18.27
C GLN A 342 8.80 11.29 18.12
N ASN A 343 9.25 10.70 17.00
CA ASN A 343 10.66 10.54 16.72
C ASN A 343 11.31 11.87 16.33
N ALA A 344 10.59 12.73 15.61
CA ALA A 344 11.05 14.09 15.31
C ALA A 344 11.36 14.86 16.58
N GLN A 345 10.49 14.80 17.59
CA GLN A 345 10.73 15.44 18.88
C GLN A 345 11.99 14.89 19.56
N LYS A 346 12.18 13.56 19.61
CA LYS A 346 13.39 12.96 20.21
C LYS A 346 14.67 13.42 19.50
N ILE A 347 14.66 13.47 18.17
CA ILE A 347 15.79 13.95 17.37
C ILE A 347 16.03 15.44 17.62
N LEU A 348 14.97 16.24 17.67
CA LEU A 348 15.06 17.66 17.97
C LEU A 348 15.71 17.89 19.34
N ASP A 349 15.28 17.16 20.38
CA ASP A 349 15.84 17.26 21.74
C ASP A 349 17.34 16.95 21.76
N LEU A 350 17.79 15.95 20.98
CA LEU A 350 19.21 15.61 20.86
C LEU A 350 20.01 16.70 20.15
N MET A 351 19.42 17.32 19.11
CA MET A 351 20.06 18.41 18.37
C MET A 351 20.13 19.71 19.19
N GLU A 352 19.07 20.05 19.93
CA GLU A 352 19.03 21.24 20.80
C GLU A 352 20.03 21.14 21.96
N LYS A 353 20.25 19.93 22.48
CA LYS A 353 21.32 19.64 23.46
C LYS A 353 22.72 19.60 22.85
N SER A 354 22.86 19.84 21.55
CA SER A 354 24.12 19.68 20.80
C SER A 354 24.74 18.27 20.91
N GLN A 355 23.95 17.27 21.29
CA GLN A 355 24.37 15.87 21.34
C GLN A 355 24.35 15.26 19.94
N LEU A 356 23.42 15.66 19.08
CA LEU A 356 23.30 15.20 17.70
C LEU A 356 23.61 16.32 16.70
N ASN A 357 24.60 16.09 15.84
CA ASN A 357 24.93 16.96 14.72
C ASN A 357 24.59 16.29 13.39
N VAL A 358 24.23 17.09 12.37
CA VAL A 358 23.93 16.60 11.02
C VAL A 358 24.78 17.35 10.02
N VAL A 359 25.61 16.64 9.27
CA VAL A 359 26.59 17.21 8.34
C VAL A 359 26.51 16.57 6.96
N ALA A 360 26.91 17.32 5.93
CA ALA A 360 27.03 16.77 4.59
C ALA A 360 28.40 16.08 4.43
N GLY A 361 28.45 14.90 3.82
CA GLY A 361 29.70 14.17 3.59
C GLY A 361 29.49 12.80 2.96
N GLU A 362 30.53 12.26 2.35
CA GLU A 362 30.48 11.00 1.58
C GLU A 362 31.67 10.07 1.80
N ARG A 363 32.74 10.53 2.46
CA ARG A 363 33.99 9.78 2.56
C ARG A 363 34.35 9.55 4.02
N VAL A 364 34.60 8.29 4.35
CA VAL A 364 35.10 7.82 5.65
C VAL A 364 36.24 6.86 5.40
N ASP A 365 37.38 7.14 6.00
CA ASP A 365 38.59 6.31 5.94
C ASP A 365 38.99 5.87 7.35
N TRP A 366 39.79 4.82 7.45
CA TRP A 366 40.38 4.35 8.71
C TRP A 366 41.81 4.92 8.85
N ASP A 367 42.05 5.65 9.93
CA ASP A 367 43.39 6.08 10.31
C ASP A 367 44.06 4.97 11.14
N THR A 368 45.09 4.35 10.59
CA THR A 368 45.77 3.20 11.21
C THR A 368 46.63 3.59 12.40
N GLU A 369 47.18 4.81 12.41
CA GLU A 369 48.03 5.29 13.51
C GLU A 369 47.19 5.67 14.72
N LYS A 370 46.11 6.42 14.49
CA LYS A 370 45.21 6.88 15.54
C LYS A 370 44.18 5.83 15.94
N LYS A 371 43.95 4.81 15.12
CA LYS A 371 42.91 3.77 15.29
C LYS A 371 41.51 4.38 15.41
N VAL A 372 41.19 5.33 14.54
CA VAL A 372 39.88 5.98 14.48
C VAL A 372 39.41 6.11 13.04
N PHE A 373 38.10 6.29 12.85
CA PHE A 373 37.53 6.65 11.57
C PHE A 373 37.64 8.17 11.36
N VAL A 374 38.01 8.58 10.15
CA VAL A 374 38.12 9.98 9.75
C VAL A 374 37.16 10.25 8.60
N ALA A 375 36.17 11.09 8.85
CA ALA A 375 35.15 11.49 7.88
C ALA A 375 35.44 12.88 7.30
N THR A 376 35.36 13.01 5.98
CA THR A 376 35.45 14.30 5.28
C THR A 376 34.05 14.88 5.11
N THR A 377 33.77 16.02 5.76
CA THR A 377 32.43 16.60 5.82
C THR A 377 32.42 18.10 5.50
N SER A 378 31.23 18.67 5.32
CA SER A 378 30.99 20.10 5.17
C SER A 378 31.45 20.92 6.37
N SER A 379 31.61 20.28 7.53
CA SER A 379 32.05 20.92 8.79
C SER A 379 33.53 20.68 9.07
N GLY A 380 34.28 20.13 8.10
CA GLY A 380 35.68 19.73 8.24
C GLY A 380 35.85 18.24 8.48
N LEU A 381 37.02 17.85 8.98
CA LEU A 381 37.33 16.47 9.34
C LEU A 381 36.68 16.12 10.69
N ILE A 382 36.01 14.98 10.75
CA ILE A 382 35.41 14.45 11.98
C ILE A 382 36.08 13.11 12.28
N GLU A 383 36.69 13.02 13.46
CA GLU A 383 37.25 11.78 13.99
C GLU A 383 36.22 11.09 14.90
N ALA A 384 35.97 9.80 14.69
CA ALA A 384 35.07 9.01 15.52
C ALA A 384 35.64 7.60 15.73
N PRO A 385 35.68 7.08 16.98
CA PRO A 385 36.08 5.70 17.24
C PRO A 385 35.01 4.68 16.81
N TYR A 386 33.73 5.04 16.83
CA TYR A 386 32.64 4.15 16.43
C TYR A 386 31.92 4.67 15.19
N VAL A 387 31.66 3.76 14.24
CA VAL A 387 30.89 4.06 13.03
C VAL A 387 29.73 3.08 12.90
N VAL A 388 28.53 3.61 12.63
CA VAL A 388 27.34 2.80 12.31
C VAL A 388 26.86 3.15 10.91
N GLU A 389 26.84 2.18 10.01
CA GLU A 389 26.32 2.36 8.65
C GLU A 389 24.80 2.18 8.62
N ALA A 390 24.06 3.26 8.39
CA ALA A 390 22.61 3.31 8.28
C ALA A 390 22.15 3.70 6.85
N THR A 391 22.75 3.10 5.83
CA THR A 391 22.51 3.41 4.40
C THR A 391 21.29 2.71 3.79
N GLY A 392 20.59 1.88 4.58
CA GLY A 392 19.31 1.28 4.22
C GLY A 392 19.44 -0.15 3.68
N GLN A 393 18.61 -0.48 2.70
CA GLN A 393 18.43 -1.85 2.23
C GLN A 393 19.07 -2.07 0.86
N GLU A 394 19.78 -3.20 0.72
CA GLU A 394 20.35 -3.65 -0.53
C GLU A 394 19.32 -4.36 -1.39
N CYS A 395 19.35 -4.07 -2.69
CA CYS A 395 18.58 -4.81 -3.69
C CYS A 395 19.46 -5.33 -4.85
N HIS A 396 20.68 -4.84 -5.00
CA HIS A 396 21.60 -5.29 -6.04
C HIS A 396 22.13 -6.68 -5.69
N LEU A 397 21.76 -7.67 -6.50
CA LEU A 397 22.00 -9.08 -6.19
C LEU A 397 23.49 -9.42 -6.06
N ASP A 398 24.36 -8.70 -6.76
CA ASP A 398 25.82 -8.81 -6.71
C ASP A 398 26.43 -8.33 -5.39
N ARG A 399 25.70 -7.51 -4.62
CA ARG A 399 26.13 -6.94 -3.34
C ARG A 399 25.51 -7.64 -2.13
N ILE A 400 24.49 -8.47 -2.35
CA ILE A 400 23.84 -9.23 -1.29
C ILE A 400 24.77 -10.39 -0.85
N SER A 401 25.13 -10.40 0.43
CA SER A 401 25.89 -11.50 1.03
C SER A 401 24.97 -12.63 1.49
N SER A 402 24.37 -13.37 0.53
CA SER A 402 23.56 -14.55 0.80
C SER A 402 23.96 -15.70 -0.15
N PRO A 403 24.37 -16.87 0.37
CA PRO A 403 24.68 -18.03 -0.46
C PRO A 403 23.52 -18.46 -1.35
N LEU A 404 22.29 -18.44 -0.83
CA LEU A 404 21.07 -18.76 -1.56
C LEU A 404 20.87 -17.83 -2.76
N ILE A 405 20.97 -16.52 -2.55
CA ILE A 405 20.79 -15.53 -3.62
C ILE A 405 21.86 -15.69 -4.70
N ARG A 406 23.13 -15.87 -4.30
CA ARG A 406 24.24 -16.12 -5.24
C ARG A 406 24.00 -17.38 -6.06
N SER A 407 23.59 -18.48 -5.41
CA SER A 407 23.29 -19.73 -6.09
C SER A 407 22.17 -19.58 -7.12
N LEU A 408 21.06 -18.91 -6.74
CA LEU A 408 19.92 -18.66 -7.64
C LEU A 408 20.31 -17.82 -8.86
N VAL A 409 21.21 -16.85 -8.71
CA VAL A 409 21.75 -16.06 -9.83
C VAL A 409 22.67 -16.91 -10.71
N THR A 410 23.61 -17.66 -10.12
CA THR A 410 24.54 -18.54 -10.87
C THR A 410 23.79 -19.60 -11.67
N LYS A 411 22.69 -20.14 -11.13
CA LYS A 411 21.83 -21.14 -11.78
C LYS A 411 20.85 -20.54 -12.79
N GLY A 412 20.84 -19.21 -12.97
CA GLY A 412 19.97 -18.50 -13.90
C GLY A 412 18.49 -18.48 -13.50
N LEU A 413 18.16 -18.85 -12.25
CA LEU A 413 16.81 -18.78 -11.71
C LEU A 413 16.42 -17.34 -11.35
N PHE A 414 17.40 -16.53 -10.90
CA PHE A 414 17.25 -15.09 -10.72
C PHE A 414 18.01 -14.34 -11.80
N LYS A 415 17.27 -13.55 -12.59
CA LYS A 415 17.85 -12.60 -13.55
C LYS A 415 17.91 -11.21 -12.88
N PRO A 416 19.06 -10.52 -12.85
CA PRO A 416 19.13 -9.17 -12.29
C PRO A 416 18.31 -8.16 -13.11
N HIS A 417 17.50 -7.34 -12.45
CA HIS A 417 16.82 -6.22 -13.09
C HIS A 417 17.78 -5.03 -13.29
N PRO A 418 17.73 -4.27 -14.40
CA PRO A 418 18.67 -3.17 -14.69
C PRO A 418 18.78 -2.04 -13.66
N THR A 419 17.82 -1.95 -12.75
CA THR A 419 17.73 -0.94 -11.68
C THR A 419 17.79 -1.55 -10.27
N GLY A 420 18.25 -2.80 -10.17
CA GLY A 420 18.42 -3.55 -8.93
C GLY A 420 17.27 -4.52 -8.65
N GLY A 421 17.51 -5.56 -7.86
CA GLY A 421 16.55 -6.65 -7.63
C GLY A 421 16.55 -7.71 -8.72
N VAL A 422 15.58 -8.63 -8.63
CA VAL A 422 15.28 -9.68 -9.59
C VAL A 422 14.28 -9.14 -10.61
N ASP A 423 14.52 -9.44 -11.88
CA ASP A 423 13.57 -9.21 -12.97
C ASP A 423 12.44 -10.23 -12.85
N VAL A 424 11.30 -9.76 -12.37
CA VAL A 424 10.09 -10.57 -12.19
C VAL A 424 9.01 -10.11 -13.15
N ASN A 425 8.10 -11.01 -13.49
CA ASN A 425 6.86 -10.63 -14.14
C ASN A 425 6.13 -9.61 -13.24
N PHE A 426 5.85 -8.42 -13.78
CA PHE A 426 5.21 -7.34 -13.04
C PHE A 426 3.87 -7.77 -12.42
N ASP A 427 3.15 -8.72 -13.02
CA ASP A 427 1.82 -9.13 -12.61
C ASP A 427 1.78 -10.25 -11.59
N THR A 428 2.61 -11.26 -11.82
CA THR A 428 2.58 -12.50 -11.05
C THR A 428 3.70 -12.58 -10.02
N PHE A 429 4.69 -11.68 -10.07
CA PHE A 429 5.93 -11.75 -9.28
C PHE A 429 6.80 -12.99 -9.59
N GLU A 430 6.53 -13.65 -10.70
CA GLU A 430 7.26 -14.84 -11.13
C GLU A 430 8.62 -14.44 -11.73
N ALA A 431 9.70 -14.93 -11.13
CA ALA A 431 11.07 -14.77 -11.64
C ALA A 431 11.43 -15.86 -12.67
N ALA A 432 10.91 -17.06 -12.46
CA ALA A 432 11.01 -18.21 -13.35
C ALA A 432 9.77 -19.10 -13.15
N PRO A 433 9.40 -19.99 -14.09
CA PRO A 433 8.15 -20.77 -14.01
C PRO A 433 7.95 -21.50 -12.66
N GLY A 434 7.00 -21.07 -11.83
CA GLY A 434 6.73 -21.61 -10.50
C GLY A 434 7.64 -21.08 -9.37
N LEU A 435 8.56 -20.15 -9.64
CA LEU A 435 9.39 -19.45 -8.66
C LEU A 435 8.98 -17.97 -8.59
N TYR A 436 8.38 -17.59 -7.46
CA TYR A 436 7.88 -16.25 -7.19
C TYR A 436 8.80 -15.54 -6.20
N VAL A 437 8.93 -14.21 -6.30
CA VAL A 437 9.81 -13.42 -5.43
C VAL A 437 9.07 -12.20 -4.92
N MET A 438 9.29 -11.80 -3.68
CA MET A 438 8.59 -10.69 -3.05
C MET A 438 9.52 -9.82 -2.20
N GLY A 439 9.08 -8.59 -1.91
CA GLY A 439 9.77 -7.67 -1.01
C GLY A 439 10.90 -6.93 -1.71
N THR A 440 11.97 -6.60 -0.96
CA THR A 440 13.07 -5.75 -1.46
C THR A 440 13.77 -6.29 -2.70
N LEU A 441 13.72 -7.61 -2.91
CA LEU A 441 14.24 -8.24 -4.12
C LEU A 441 13.48 -7.87 -5.39
N THR A 442 12.25 -7.36 -5.32
CA THR A 442 11.48 -6.95 -6.53
C THR A 442 11.48 -5.43 -6.76
N ARG A 443 12.35 -4.70 -6.04
CA ARG A 443 12.46 -3.23 -6.13
C ARG A 443 12.71 -2.71 -7.54
N GLY A 444 13.44 -3.44 -8.39
CA GLY A 444 13.66 -3.03 -9.78
C GLY A 444 12.39 -2.96 -10.61
N THR A 445 11.51 -3.95 -10.44
CA THR A 445 10.25 -4.06 -11.18
C THR A 445 9.15 -3.20 -10.54
N HIS A 446 9.09 -3.13 -9.21
CA HIS A 446 7.95 -2.52 -8.50
C HIS A 446 8.26 -1.19 -7.80
N PHE A 447 9.54 -0.89 -7.55
CA PHE A 447 10.04 0.27 -6.79
C PHE A 447 9.57 0.37 -5.33
N TYR A 448 8.27 0.36 -5.10
CA TYR A 448 7.65 0.52 -3.79
C TYR A 448 7.20 -0.83 -3.21
N VAL A 449 8.08 -1.45 -2.42
CA VAL A 449 7.95 -2.87 -2.01
C VAL A 449 7.98 -3.10 -0.50
N SER A 450 8.36 -2.11 0.31
CA SER A 450 8.63 -2.30 1.74
C SER A 450 7.47 -1.89 2.67
N ALA A 451 6.49 -1.16 2.17
CA ALA A 451 5.34 -0.74 2.97
C ALA A 451 4.35 -1.90 3.13
N ILE A 452 3.75 -2.04 4.31
CA ILE A 452 2.89 -3.18 4.64
C ILE A 452 1.67 -3.29 3.72
N ASP A 453 1.05 -2.17 3.36
CA ASP A 453 -0.06 -2.15 2.40
C ASP A 453 0.34 -2.69 1.01
N ARG A 454 1.60 -2.47 0.62
CA ARG A 454 2.17 -3.05 -0.61
C ARG A 454 2.48 -4.52 -0.45
N VAL A 455 3.03 -4.92 0.70
CA VAL A 455 3.23 -6.33 1.04
C VAL A 455 1.91 -7.10 0.92
N ALA A 456 0.84 -6.60 1.53
CA ALA A 456 -0.49 -7.23 1.42
C ALA A 456 -0.98 -7.31 -0.04
N ALA A 457 -0.82 -6.24 -0.83
CA ALA A 457 -1.20 -6.21 -2.24
C ALA A 457 -0.41 -7.19 -3.11
N HIS A 458 0.90 -7.29 -2.88
CA HIS A 458 1.80 -8.20 -3.60
C HIS A 458 1.50 -9.66 -3.24
N ALA A 459 1.20 -9.93 -1.97
CA ALA A 459 0.83 -11.27 -1.50
C ALA A 459 -0.47 -11.75 -2.14
N ALA A 460 -1.47 -10.87 -2.25
CA ALA A 460 -2.71 -11.16 -2.96
C ALA A 460 -2.46 -11.55 -4.43
N ARG A 461 -1.56 -10.83 -5.13
CA ARG A 461 -1.20 -11.12 -6.54
C ARG A 461 -0.44 -12.44 -6.70
N ILE A 462 0.47 -12.75 -5.78
CA ILE A 462 1.16 -14.04 -5.75
C ILE A 462 0.16 -15.18 -5.52
N ALA A 463 -0.78 -15.01 -4.57
CA ALA A 463 -1.83 -15.99 -4.33
C ALA A 463 -2.76 -16.15 -5.54
N ASP A 464 -3.09 -15.08 -6.26
CA ASP A 464 -3.82 -15.13 -7.53
C ASP A 464 -3.04 -15.96 -8.57
N ALA A 465 -1.74 -15.71 -8.73
CA ALA A 465 -0.88 -16.43 -9.68
C ALA A 465 -0.75 -17.92 -9.34
N LEU A 466 -0.50 -18.26 -8.07
CA LEU A 466 -0.42 -19.64 -7.59
C LEU A 466 -1.73 -20.41 -7.81
N THR A 467 -2.88 -19.72 -7.72
CA THR A 467 -4.21 -20.33 -7.90
C THR A 467 -4.79 -20.17 -9.30
N GLN A 468 -4.00 -19.63 -10.24
CA GLN A 468 -4.37 -19.34 -11.62
C GLN A 468 -5.64 -18.49 -11.72
N ASP A 469 -5.87 -17.61 -10.75
CA ASP A 469 -6.93 -16.62 -10.82
C ASP A 469 -6.53 -15.47 -11.75
N PRO A 470 -7.44 -14.98 -12.60
CA PRO A 470 -7.15 -13.87 -13.49
C PRO A 470 -6.91 -12.60 -12.65
N ARG A 471 -5.88 -11.84 -13.05
CA ARG A 471 -5.59 -10.53 -12.44
C ARG A 471 -6.78 -9.59 -12.60
N ALA A 472 -7.14 -8.92 -11.51
CA ALA A 472 -8.00 -7.75 -11.58
C ALA A 472 -7.14 -6.51 -11.89
N ASN A 473 -7.32 -5.93 -13.07
CA ASN A 473 -6.71 -4.64 -13.38
C ASN A 473 -7.44 -3.51 -12.64
N SER A 474 -6.71 -2.45 -12.29
CA SER A 474 -7.33 -1.19 -11.86
C SER A 474 -8.24 -0.69 -12.99
N LEU A 475 -9.49 -0.41 -12.68
CA LEU A 475 -10.49 0.05 -13.65
C LEU A 475 -10.94 1.45 -13.26
N HIS A 476 -11.17 2.29 -14.25
CA HIS A 476 -11.89 3.55 -14.09
C HIS A 476 -13.37 3.28 -14.33
N VAL A 477 -14.17 3.47 -13.27
CA VAL A 477 -15.56 3.02 -13.23
C VAL A 477 -16.49 4.23 -13.22
N ALA A 478 -17.21 4.47 -14.32
CA ALA A 478 -18.25 5.48 -14.36
C ALA A 478 -19.48 5.01 -13.58
N ILE A 479 -19.89 5.75 -12.56
CA ILE A 479 -21.12 5.54 -11.81
C ILE A 479 -22.14 6.56 -12.31
N LEU A 480 -23.08 6.10 -13.15
CA LEU A 480 -24.23 6.88 -13.60
C LEU A 480 -25.27 6.86 -12.49
N LEU A 481 -25.32 7.96 -11.74
CA LEU A 481 -26.07 8.08 -10.50
C LEU A 481 -27.38 8.82 -10.74
N GLY A 482 -28.51 8.16 -10.54
CA GLY A 482 -29.81 8.83 -10.51
C GLY A 482 -29.92 9.81 -9.34
N SER A 483 -30.81 10.80 -9.46
CA SER A 483 -31.09 11.79 -8.41
C SER A 483 -31.87 11.23 -7.21
N ASP A 484 -32.22 9.93 -7.20
CA ASP A 484 -33.02 9.30 -6.15
C ASP A 484 -32.17 8.83 -4.95
N PHE A 485 -32.74 8.93 -3.74
CA PHE A 485 -32.07 8.58 -2.48
C PHE A 485 -31.45 7.18 -2.46
N LEU A 486 -32.12 6.19 -3.06
CA LEU A 486 -31.62 4.81 -3.06
C LEU A 486 -30.32 4.68 -3.87
N SER A 487 -30.19 5.43 -4.96
CA SER A 487 -28.97 5.46 -5.76
C SER A 487 -27.80 6.03 -4.96
N HIS A 488 -28.02 7.10 -4.20
CA HIS A 488 -27.01 7.69 -3.31
C HIS A 488 -26.57 6.72 -2.21
N ILE A 489 -27.51 6.02 -1.55
CA ILE A 489 -27.18 5.00 -0.54
C ILE A 489 -26.32 3.89 -1.15
N ILE A 490 -26.70 3.39 -2.34
CA ILE A 490 -25.95 2.33 -3.01
C ILE A 490 -24.54 2.81 -3.35
N ALA A 491 -24.39 4.04 -3.86
CA ALA A 491 -23.09 4.62 -4.14
C ALA A 491 -22.21 4.72 -2.89
N SER A 492 -22.78 5.19 -1.77
CA SER A 492 -22.06 5.31 -0.50
C SER A 492 -21.53 3.97 0.05
N ASP A 493 -22.21 2.85 -0.22
CA ASP A 493 -21.74 1.52 0.18
C ASP A 493 -20.81 0.86 -0.88
N LEU A 494 -21.00 1.20 -2.16
CA LEU A 494 -20.26 0.62 -3.28
C LEU A 494 -18.87 1.25 -3.47
N ILE A 495 -18.77 2.57 -3.37
CA ILE A 495 -17.52 3.31 -3.67
C ILE A 495 -16.35 2.86 -2.80
N PRO A 496 -16.48 2.72 -1.46
CA PRO A 496 -15.38 2.25 -0.63
C PRO A 496 -14.89 0.84 -1.02
N LYS A 497 -15.81 -0.03 -1.47
CA LYS A 497 -15.48 -1.39 -1.93
C LYS A 497 -14.76 -1.37 -3.28
N LEU A 498 -15.14 -0.49 -4.19
CA LEU A 498 -14.42 -0.33 -5.47
C LEU A 498 -12.99 0.15 -5.21
N LEU A 499 -12.83 1.14 -4.34
CA LEU A 499 -11.53 1.69 -3.96
C LEU A 499 -10.65 0.66 -3.24
N SER A 500 -11.22 -0.16 -2.33
CA SER A 500 -10.46 -1.21 -1.64
C SER A 500 -10.02 -2.34 -2.57
N GLN A 501 -10.70 -2.52 -3.71
CA GLN A 501 -10.29 -3.45 -4.77
C GLN A 501 -9.37 -2.80 -5.81
N GLY A 502 -8.95 -1.54 -5.60
CA GLY A 502 -8.03 -0.82 -6.48
C GLY A 502 -8.68 -0.19 -7.73
N HIS A 503 -10.01 -0.14 -7.82
CA HIS A 503 -10.71 0.57 -8.89
C HIS A 503 -10.92 2.05 -8.54
N MET A 504 -11.01 2.92 -9.55
CA MET A 504 -11.21 4.36 -9.40
C MET A 504 -12.61 4.77 -9.88
N PRO A 505 -13.54 5.13 -8.97
CA PRO A 505 -14.88 5.58 -9.35
C PRO A 505 -14.91 7.03 -9.88
N PHE A 506 -15.74 7.27 -10.89
CA PHE A 506 -16.07 8.58 -11.46
C PHE A 506 -17.59 8.75 -11.40
N ILE A 507 -18.10 9.74 -10.65
CA ILE A 507 -19.54 9.93 -10.47
C ILE A 507 -20.07 10.87 -11.52
N PHE A 508 -21.13 10.44 -12.21
CA PHE A 508 -21.88 11.27 -13.13
C PHE A 508 -23.34 11.34 -12.69
N ILE A 509 -23.79 12.54 -12.31
CA ILE A 509 -25.14 12.76 -11.79
C ILE A 509 -26.10 12.92 -12.97
N CYS A 510 -27.14 12.08 -13.01
CA CYS A 510 -28.19 12.13 -14.02
C CYS A 510 -29.44 12.77 -13.42
N GLN A 511 -29.83 13.97 -13.87
CA GLN A 511 -31.15 14.51 -13.55
C GLN A 511 -32.24 13.76 -14.33
N GLU A 512 -33.41 13.60 -13.70
CA GLU A 512 -34.60 13.17 -14.43
C GLU A 512 -35.03 14.26 -15.41
N GLU A 513 -35.24 13.90 -16.69
CA GLU A 513 -35.84 14.81 -17.65
C GLU A 513 -37.26 15.16 -17.16
N GLN A 514 -37.47 16.41 -16.72
CA GLN A 514 -38.82 16.94 -16.55
C GLN A 514 -39.46 17.12 -17.94
N GLY A 515 -40.05 16.07 -18.49
CA GLY A 515 -40.75 16.20 -19.77
C GLY A 515 -41.26 14.91 -20.42
N SER A 516 -42.42 14.42 -20.00
CA SER A 516 -43.53 13.98 -20.87
C SER A 516 -44.57 13.23 -20.03
N THR A 517 -45.67 13.93 -19.76
CA THR A 517 -46.88 13.39 -19.15
C THR A 517 -47.61 12.45 -20.12
N THR A 518 -47.11 11.25 -20.36
CA THR A 518 -47.91 10.20 -21.02
C THR A 518 -47.47 8.80 -20.58
N LEU A 519 -47.63 8.47 -19.29
CA LEU A 519 -47.76 7.06 -18.86
C LEU A 519 -48.58 7.00 -17.57
N ARG A 520 -49.74 6.34 -17.65
CA ARG A 520 -50.72 6.14 -16.57
C ARG A 520 -50.08 5.38 -15.40
N ALA A 521 -49.59 6.11 -14.40
CA ALA A 521 -49.37 5.61 -13.05
C ALA A 521 -50.15 6.52 -12.08
N SER A 522 -50.93 5.91 -11.19
CA SER A 522 -51.81 6.57 -10.22
C SER A 522 -51.12 7.74 -9.50
N SER A 523 -51.76 8.91 -9.49
CA SER A 523 -51.28 10.16 -8.89
C SER A 523 -50.84 10.04 -7.41
N LEU A 524 -51.38 9.08 -6.66
CA LEU A 524 -51.01 8.82 -5.27
C LEU A 524 -49.57 8.31 -5.12
N ALA A 525 -49.14 7.39 -5.99
CA ALA A 525 -47.80 6.78 -5.94
C ALA A 525 -46.69 7.79 -6.28
N ARG A 526 -47.01 8.80 -7.11
CA ARG A 526 -46.10 9.92 -7.42
C ARG A 526 -45.96 10.88 -6.24
N ARG A 527 -47.04 11.18 -5.51
CA ARG A 527 -46.99 12.04 -4.32
C ARG A 527 -46.25 11.38 -3.16
N GLU A 528 -46.51 10.11 -2.88
CA GLU A 528 -45.80 9.38 -1.83
C GLU A 528 -44.31 9.22 -2.17
N SER A 529 -43.98 8.87 -3.42
CA SER A 529 -42.57 8.79 -3.84
C SER A 529 -41.89 10.16 -3.82
N HIS A 530 -42.55 11.23 -4.25
CA HIS A 530 -42.02 12.59 -4.20
C HIS A 530 -41.84 13.10 -2.77
N PHE A 531 -42.76 12.79 -1.85
CA PHE A 531 -42.63 13.08 -0.42
C PHE A 531 -41.40 12.38 0.17
N PHE A 532 -41.21 11.07 -0.09
CA PHE A 532 -40.05 10.32 0.38
C PHE A 532 -38.73 10.71 -0.30
N GLU A 533 -38.75 11.08 -1.58
CA GLU A 533 -37.55 11.38 -2.38
C GLU A 533 -37.10 12.83 -2.29
N VAL A 534 -38.02 13.79 -2.12
CA VAL A 534 -37.72 15.23 -2.21
C VAL A 534 -37.93 15.95 -0.88
N GLU A 535 -39.10 15.86 -0.27
CA GLU A 535 -39.38 16.55 1.02
C GLU A 535 -38.60 15.90 2.17
N LEU A 536 -38.64 14.57 2.30
CA LEU A 536 -37.91 13.87 3.37
C LEU A 536 -36.39 14.01 3.22
N MET A 537 -35.89 14.11 1.98
CA MET A 537 -34.48 14.35 1.69
C MET A 537 -34.05 15.79 1.99
N ARG A 538 -34.73 16.78 1.43
CA ARG A 538 -34.35 18.20 1.54
C ARG A 538 -34.59 18.74 2.94
N ASP A 539 -35.72 18.38 3.55
CA ASP A 539 -36.20 19.06 4.76
C ASP A 539 -35.85 18.31 6.05
N HIS A 540 -35.51 17.01 5.96
CA HIS A 540 -35.21 16.19 7.15
C HIS A 540 -33.86 15.46 7.09
N PHE A 541 -33.53 14.79 5.99
CA PHE A 541 -32.36 13.89 5.96
C PHE A 541 -31.04 14.60 5.58
N GLN A 542 -31.05 15.52 4.62
CA GLN A 542 -29.87 16.32 4.25
C GLN A 542 -29.41 17.22 5.41
N PRO A 543 -30.29 17.93 6.14
CA PRO A 543 -29.91 18.64 7.36
C PRO A 543 -29.38 17.68 8.44
N PHE A 544 -29.98 16.48 8.59
CA PHE A 544 -29.52 15.47 9.55
C PHE A 544 -28.12 14.93 9.24
N LEU A 545 -27.84 14.60 7.98
CA LEU A 545 -26.51 14.14 7.53
C LEU A 545 -25.45 15.26 7.61
N GLN A 546 -25.85 16.52 7.41
CA GLN A 546 -24.98 17.69 7.56
C GLN A 546 -24.72 18.05 9.02
N ALA A 547 -25.67 17.77 9.92
CA ALA A 547 -25.56 18.04 11.36
C ALA A 547 -24.76 16.97 12.12
N GLN A 548 -24.55 15.77 11.56
CA GLN A 548 -23.72 14.75 12.17
C GLN A 548 -22.23 14.95 11.87
N ASN A 549 -21.40 14.84 12.91
CA ASN A 549 -19.95 14.90 12.80
C ASN A 549 -19.40 13.77 11.91
N LEU A 550 -18.40 14.12 11.12
CA LEU A 550 -17.83 13.48 9.91
C LEU A 550 -17.43 11.99 9.98
N LYS A 551 -17.46 11.33 11.13
CA LYS A 551 -16.91 9.97 11.30
C LYS A 551 -17.95 8.86 11.50
N ASP A 552 -19.19 9.20 11.85
CA ASP A 552 -20.16 8.21 12.35
C ASP A 552 -21.44 8.05 11.49
N SER A 553 -21.63 8.84 10.44
CA SER A 553 -22.76 8.62 9.52
C SER A 553 -22.52 7.36 8.70
N ARG A 554 -23.49 6.45 8.74
CA ARG A 554 -23.48 5.21 7.95
C ARG A 554 -23.46 5.46 6.43
N PHE A 555 -23.95 6.61 5.96
CA PHE A 555 -24.05 6.94 4.53
C PHE A 555 -23.57 8.37 4.24
N MET A 556 -22.74 8.53 3.22
CA MET A 556 -22.15 9.79 2.78
C MET A 556 -22.94 10.42 1.63
N THR A 557 -23.02 11.75 1.61
CA THR A 557 -23.50 12.53 0.45
C THR A 557 -22.46 12.50 -0.69
N ILE A 558 -22.84 12.94 -1.90
CA ILE A 558 -21.88 13.00 -3.03
C ILE A 558 -20.71 13.92 -2.71
N GLU A 559 -20.96 15.10 -2.13
CA GLU A 559 -19.88 16.04 -1.80
C GLU A 559 -18.96 15.47 -0.71
N GLN A 560 -19.53 14.76 0.28
CA GLN A 560 -18.74 14.04 1.28
C GLN A 560 -17.90 12.92 0.66
N MET A 561 -18.45 12.14 -0.28
CA MET A 561 -17.70 11.10 -0.99
C MET A 561 -16.58 11.71 -1.85
N LYS A 562 -16.85 12.83 -2.53
CA LYS A 562 -15.88 13.58 -3.34
C LYS A 562 -14.70 14.05 -2.50
N SER A 563 -14.96 14.73 -1.38
CA SER A 563 -13.89 15.24 -0.50
C SER A 563 -13.13 14.12 0.22
N THR A 564 -13.83 13.08 0.68
CA THR A 564 -13.22 11.98 1.45
C THR A 564 -12.40 11.03 0.58
N TYR A 565 -12.89 10.70 -0.61
CA TYR A 565 -12.26 9.70 -1.48
C TYR A 565 -11.54 10.29 -2.69
N GLY A 566 -11.65 11.61 -2.90
CA GLY A 566 -11.01 12.28 -4.02
C GLY A 566 -11.59 11.90 -5.38
N LEU A 567 -12.92 11.87 -5.48
CA LEU A 567 -13.62 11.40 -6.68
C LEU A 567 -13.84 12.54 -7.67
N PHE A 568 -13.87 12.19 -8.96
CA PHE A 568 -14.44 13.07 -9.96
C PHE A 568 -15.97 13.04 -9.85
N VAL A 569 -16.60 14.22 -9.94
CA VAL A 569 -18.07 14.37 -9.93
C VAL A 569 -18.46 15.38 -11.01
N GLN A 570 -19.38 15.00 -11.90
CA GLN A 570 -19.94 15.88 -12.93
C GLN A 570 -21.45 15.71 -13.05
N ASP A 571 -22.19 16.80 -13.25
CA ASP A 571 -23.60 16.76 -13.63
C ASP A 571 -23.70 16.59 -15.16
N ILE A 572 -24.44 15.57 -15.63
CA ILE A 572 -24.61 15.29 -17.06
C ILE A 572 -25.70 16.20 -17.68
N SER A 573 -26.64 16.70 -16.89
CA SER A 573 -27.75 17.51 -17.39
C SER A 573 -27.31 18.87 -17.97
N SER A 574 -26.09 19.30 -17.64
CA SER A 574 -25.50 20.57 -18.08
C SER A 574 -24.55 20.45 -19.27
N VAL A 575 -24.32 19.25 -19.81
CA VAL A 575 -23.38 18.99 -20.92
C VAL A 575 -24.05 18.25 -22.07
N ASP A 576 -23.64 18.55 -23.30
CA ASP A 576 -24.13 17.84 -24.48
C ASP A 576 -23.52 16.44 -24.62
N ASP A 577 -24.17 15.60 -25.42
CA ASP A 577 -23.81 14.20 -25.61
C ASP A 577 -22.35 14.00 -26.09
N LYS A 578 -21.80 14.91 -26.92
CA LYS A 578 -20.40 14.81 -27.39
C LYS A 578 -19.43 15.16 -26.28
N THR A 579 -19.72 16.20 -25.52
CA THR A 579 -18.91 16.60 -24.36
C THR A 579 -18.85 15.47 -23.34
N PHE A 580 -19.98 14.81 -23.04
CA PHE A 580 -19.99 13.68 -22.13
C PHE A 580 -19.15 12.50 -22.64
N LEU A 581 -19.26 12.14 -23.92
CA LEU A 581 -18.43 11.09 -24.54
C LEU A 581 -16.92 11.43 -24.49
N ASN A 582 -16.58 12.70 -24.72
CA ASN A 582 -15.20 13.16 -24.61
C ASN A 582 -14.68 13.07 -23.18
N THR A 583 -15.51 13.37 -22.17
CA THR A 583 -15.13 13.19 -20.76
C THR A 583 -14.85 11.72 -20.45
N LEU A 584 -15.70 10.79 -20.89
CA LEU A 584 -15.48 9.35 -20.66
C LEU A 584 -14.15 8.88 -21.27
N LYS A 585 -13.84 9.33 -22.49
CA LYS A 585 -12.56 9.03 -23.16
C LYS A 585 -11.37 9.66 -22.45
N HIS A 586 -11.46 10.94 -22.10
CA HIS A 586 -10.39 11.67 -21.41
C HIS A 586 -10.08 11.07 -20.04
N HIS A 587 -11.08 10.50 -19.36
CA HIS A 587 -10.90 9.83 -18.08
C HIS A 587 -10.66 8.32 -18.20
N PHE A 588 -10.42 7.79 -19.41
CA PHE A 588 -10.10 6.38 -19.65
C PHE A 588 -11.11 5.42 -19.01
N ILE A 589 -12.41 5.72 -19.11
CA ILE A 589 -13.46 4.94 -18.44
C ILE A 589 -13.54 3.53 -19.05
N ASP A 590 -13.26 2.51 -18.23
CA ASP A 590 -13.28 1.11 -18.65
C ASP A 590 -14.69 0.49 -18.58
N VAL A 591 -15.46 0.85 -17.54
CA VAL A 591 -16.74 0.21 -17.22
C VAL A 591 -17.74 1.24 -16.71
N GLY A 592 -19.01 1.09 -17.11
CA GLY A 592 -20.13 1.86 -16.61
C GLY A 592 -21.02 1.07 -15.65
N LEU A 593 -21.42 1.67 -14.53
CA LEU A 593 -22.39 1.17 -13.57
C LEU A 593 -23.57 2.14 -13.51
N SER A 594 -24.76 1.70 -13.92
CA SER A 594 -25.97 2.52 -13.82
C SER A 594 -26.74 2.20 -12.54
N LEU A 595 -26.75 3.16 -11.61
CA LEU A 595 -27.57 3.18 -10.41
C LEU A 595 -28.82 4.02 -10.72
N ARG A 596 -29.79 3.41 -11.40
CA ARG A 596 -31.06 4.04 -11.83
C ARG A 596 -30.94 5.31 -12.69
N GLY A 597 -29.81 5.54 -13.37
CA GLY A 597 -29.62 6.67 -14.28
C GLY A 597 -30.66 6.76 -15.43
N SER A 598 -30.84 7.97 -15.97
CA SER A 598 -31.79 8.25 -17.06
C SER A 598 -31.54 7.37 -18.30
N ASP A 599 -32.61 7.04 -19.05
CA ASP A 599 -32.49 6.22 -20.28
C ASP A 599 -31.55 6.89 -21.31
N ARG A 600 -31.48 8.22 -21.33
CA ARG A 600 -30.60 9.01 -22.20
C ARG A 600 -29.12 8.83 -21.86
N ALA A 601 -28.73 9.06 -20.61
CA ALA A 601 -27.33 8.89 -20.18
C ALA A 601 -26.85 7.45 -20.39
N ARG A 602 -27.73 6.46 -20.15
CA ARG A 602 -27.46 5.05 -20.44
C ARG A 602 -27.24 4.79 -21.93
N LYS A 603 -28.03 5.41 -22.81
CA LYS A 603 -27.90 5.22 -24.27
C LYS A 603 -26.58 5.79 -24.79
N ILE A 604 -26.18 6.96 -24.30
CA ILE A 604 -24.92 7.63 -24.71
C ILE A 604 -23.72 6.89 -24.13
N ALA A 605 -23.73 6.55 -22.84
CA ALA A 605 -22.66 5.72 -22.27
C ALA A 605 -22.57 4.35 -22.98
N GLY A 606 -23.72 3.78 -23.35
CA GLY A 606 -23.79 2.55 -24.12
C GLY A 606 -23.10 2.61 -25.49
N SER A 607 -23.11 3.76 -26.17
CA SER A 607 -22.40 3.89 -27.46
C SER A 607 -20.88 3.88 -27.29
N HIS A 608 -20.35 4.51 -26.24
CA HIS A 608 -18.92 4.45 -25.88
C HIS A 608 -18.47 3.01 -25.57
N PHE A 609 -19.20 2.30 -24.72
CA PHE A 609 -18.85 0.93 -24.33
C PHE A 609 -19.03 -0.09 -25.46
N SER A 610 -19.97 0.14 -26.38
CA SER A 610 -20.14 -0.70 -27.57
C SER A 610 -18.99 -0.55 -28.57
N SER A 611 -18.32 0.61 -28.60
CA SER A 611 -17.16 0.85 -29.47
C SER A 611 -15.81 0.44 -28.88
N GLU A 612 -15.70 0.33 -27.55
CA GLU A 612 -14.39 0.16 -26.85
C GLU A 612 -14.24 -1.16 -26.07
N SER A 613 -15.07 -2.18 -26.35
CA SER A 613 -15.04 -3.47 -25.61
C SER A 613 -15.41 -3.38 -24.12
N GLY A 614 -15.98 -2.26 -23.69
CA GLY A 614 -16.39 -2.03 -22.31
C GLY A 614 -17.80 -2.53 -22.00
N TYR A 615 -18.18 -2.53 -20.72
CA TYR A 615 -19.48 -3.03 -20.26
C TYR A 615 -20.27 -1.95 -19.51
N LEU A 616 -21.57 -1.84 -19.81
CA LEU A 616 -22.53 -1.07 -19.00
C LEU A 616 -23.38 -2.03 -18.16
N LEU A 617 -23.13 -2.10 -16.85
CA LEU A 617 -23.89 -2.95 -15.93
C LEU A 617 -25.06 -2.16 -15.31
N ASN A 618 -26.27 -2.73 -15.41
CA ASN A 618 -27.50 -2.13 -14.88
C ASN A 618 -27.88 -2.74 -13.53
N LEU A 619 -27.77 -1.96 -12.46
CA LEU A 619 -28.19 -2.37 -11.12
C LEU A 619 -29.61 -1.88 -10.86
N LYS A 620 -30.62 -2.69 -11.23
CA LYS A 620 -32.02 -2.45 -10.84
C LYS A 620 -32.34 -3.13 -9.49
N PRO A 621 -32.82 -2.39 -8.47
CA PRO A 621 -33.43 -3.02 -7.30
C PRO A 621 -34.72 -3.71 -7.72
N THR A 622 -34.70 -5.03 -7.87
CA THR A 622 -35.92 -5.81 -8.08
C THR A 622 -36.62 -5.98 -6.72
N PHE A 623 -37.46 -5.00 -6.35
CA PHE A 623 -38.47 -5.23 -5.32
C PHE A 623 -39.59 -6.08 -5.97
N ARG A 624 -39.56 -7.40 -5.78
CA ARG A 624 -40.76 -8.21 -6.08
C ARG A 624 -41.84 -7.75 -5.11
N ARG A 625 -42.88 -7.05 -5.61
CA ARG A 625 -44.13 -6.85 -4.88
C ARG A 625 -44.59 -8.22 -4.40
N ALA A 626 -44.83 -8.37 -3.10
CA ALA A 626 -45.57 -9.51 -2.59
C ALA A 626 -46.97 -9.45 -3.23
N SER A 627 -47.19 -10.29 -4.25
CA SER A 627 -48.51 -10.49 -4.83
C SER A 627 -49.46 -10.86 -3.71
N HIS A 628 -50.52 -10.05 -3.51
CA HIS A 628 -51.61 -10.39 -2.62
C HIS A 628 -52.23 -11.71 -3.08
N GLY A 629 -51.86 -12.80 -2.41
CA GLY A 629 -52.53 -14.08 -2.55
C GLY A 629 -53.94 -13.94 -2.00
N ARG A 630 -54.94 -14.20 -2.85
CA ARG A 630 -56.31 -14.46 -2.40
C ARG A 630 -56.27 -15.57 -1.34
N ALA A 631 -56.83 -15.27 -0.18
CA ALA A 631 -56.98 -16.20 0.92
C ALA A 631 -57.85 -17.40 0.52
N SER A 632 -57.38 -18.62 0.80
CA SER A 632 -58.27 -19.74 1.15
C SER A 632 -57.81 -20.34 2.48
N ARG A 633 -58.75 -20.42 3.42
CA ARG A 633 -58.64 -20.81 4.82
C ARG A 633 -58.19 -22.27 5.02
N LYS A 634 -57.31 -22.52 6.00
CA LYS A 634 -57.46 -23.49 7.14
C LYS A 634 -56.23 -23.45 8.07
N THR A 635 -56.42 -22.84 9.26
CA THR A 635 -55.95 -23.17 10.66
C THR A 635 -54.48 -23.62 10.99
N PRO A 636 -53.98 -23.44 12.24
CA PRO A 636 -52.74 -22.70 12.53
C PRO A 636 -51.63 -23.48 13.30
N ILE A 637 -50.56 -22.75 13.71
CA ILE A 637 -49.42 -23.10 14.63
C ILE A 637 -48.14 -23.53 13.85
N ARG A 638 -46.91 -22.99 13.99
CA ARG A 638 -46.21 -22.11 14.95
C ARG A 638 -44.97 -21.46 14.26
N THR A 639 -44.73 -20.18 14.55
CA THR A 639 -43.42 -19.48 14.66
C THR A 639 -42.25 -19.84 13.72
N ARG A 640 -41.90 -18.91 12.80
CA ARG A 640 -40.50 -18.49 12.59
C ARG A 640 -40.44 -17.07 12.00
N ALA A 641 -39.77 -16.19 12.74
CA ALA A 641 -39.64 -14.78 12.47
C ALA A 641 -38.67 -14.48 11.31
N SER A 642 -39.01 -13.39 10.63
CA SER A 642 -38.29 -12.62 9.62
C SER A 642 -36.76 -12.58 9.73
N THR A 643 -36.06 -13.07 8.69
CA THR A 643 -34.70 -12.62 8.33
C THR A 643 -34.41 -12.95 6.85
N CYS A 644 -34.93 -12.18 5.87
CA CYS A 644 -34.62 -12.53 4.47
C CYS A 644 -34.62 -11.41 3.40
N SER A 645 -34.65 -10.11 3.74
CA SER A 645 -34.54 -9.05 2.71
C SER A 645 -33.18 -8.35 2.62
N LYS A 646 -32.38 -8.32 3.69
CA LYS A 646 -31.05 -7.66 3.71
C LYS A 646 -29.94 -8.44 2.98
N ILE A 647 -30.06 -9.77 2.85
CA ILE A 647 -29.01 -10.63 2.28
C ILE A 647 -28.93 -10.53 0.75
N ARG A 648 -30.02 -10.20 0.05
CA ARG A 648 -30.05 -10.23 -1.43
C ARG A 648 -29.39 -9.03 -2.13
N THR A 649 -29.35 -7.86 -1.49
CA THR A 649 -28.64 -6.68 -2.05
C THR A 649 -27.13 -6.80 -1.85
N ILE A 650 -26.70 -7.32 -0.69
CA ILE A 650 -25.28 -7.61 -0.40
C ILE A 650 -24.73 -8.68 -1.35
N VAL A 651 -25.51 -9.74 -1.63
CA VAL A 651 -25.13 -10.77 -2.61
C VAL A 651 -25.01 -10.20 -4.04
N LYS A 652 -25.79 -9.19 -4.42
CA LYS A 652 -25.65 -8.51 -5.73
C LYS A 652 -24.45 -7.56 -5.79
N ILE A 653 -24.11 -6.86 -4.71
CA ILE A 653 -22.91 -6.01 -4.64
C ILE A 653 -21.64 -6.87 -4.67
N MET A 654 -21.63 -8.00 -3.96
CA MET A 654 -20.57 -9.01 -4.10
C MET A 654 -20.51 -9.60 -5.51
N LEU A 655 -21.66 -9.76 -6.18
CA LEU A 655 -21.69 -10.17 -7.58
C LEU A 655 -21.10 -9.12 -8.51
N VAL A 656 -21.25 -7.82 -8.26
CA VAL A 656 -20.65 -6.73 -9.07
C VAL A 656 -19.14 -6.73 -8.93
N VAL A 657 -18.61 -6.84 -7.72
CA VAL A 657 -17.16 -6.98 -7.49
C VAL A 657 -16.63 -8.26 -8.15
N LYS A 658 -17.37 -9.37 -8.05
CA LYS A 658 -17.03 -10.62 -8.77
C LYS A 658 -17.21 -10.51 -10.29
N LEU A 659 -18.14 -9.69 -10.79
CA LEU A 659 -18.40 -9.47 -12.21
C LEU A 659 -17.31 -8.59 -12.84
N CYS A 660 -16.80 -7.57 -12.15
CA CYS A 660 -15.60 -6.84 -12.58
C CYS A 660 -14.40 -7.78 -12.78
N ARG A 661 -14.23 -8.78 -11.90
CA ARG A 661 -13.22 -9.85 -12.08
C ARG A 661 -13.54 -10.83 -13.23
N ARG A 662 -14.81 -10.98 -13.63
CA ARG A 662 -15.28 -11.96 -14.63
C ARG A 662 -15.39 -11.37 -16.04
N CYS A 663 -15.60 -10.05 -16.18
CA CYS A 663 -15.68 -9.34 -17.45
C CYS A 663 -14.42 -9.50 -18.31
N TYR A 664 -13.27 -9.81 -17.72
CA TYR A 664 -12.02 -10.07 -18.45
C TYR A 664 -11.97 -11.43 -19.20
N ARG A 665 -12.78 -12.42 -18.81
CA ARG A 665 -12.83 -13.72 -19.52
C ARG A 665 -13.46 -13.65 -20.91
N LEU A 666 -14.11 -12.54 -21.25
CA LEU A 666 -14.82 -12.37 -22.52
C LEU A 666 -14.12 -11.38 -23.47
N SER A 667 -13.11 -10.61 -23.02
CA SER A 667 -12.29 -9.74 -23.87
C SER A 667 -10.98 -10.38 -24.33
N SER A 668 -10.67 -11.59 -23.87
CA SER A 668 -9.49 -12.38 -24.22
C SER A 668 -9.80 -13.55 -25.17
N ARG A 669 -10.91 -13.44 -25.93
CA ARG A 669 -11.25 -14.32 -27.05
C ARG A 669 -11.51 -13.52 -28.31
#